data_AF-A0A524C1P5-F1
#
_entry.id   AF-A0A524C1P5-F1
#
_cell.length_a   1.000
_cell.length_b   1.000
_cell.length_c   1.000
_cell.angle_alpha   90.00
_cell.angle_beta   90.00
_cell.angle_gamma   90.00
#
_symmetry.space_group_name_H-M   'P 1'
#
loop_
_entity.id
_entity.type
_entity.pdbx_description
1 polymer ?
#
loop_
_entity_poly.entity_id
_entity_poly.type
_entity_poly.pdbx_seq_one_letter_code
_entity_poly.pdbx_strand_id
1 'polypeptide(L)'
;MPIIIFSFGILIFRTFLKIVENFYIKRNDYNIAGSIFIIIALVFGIIFFSLPTMELGGIQIYQIWSIIFTFFGFILIGLFVFIYGKIKVGKNPTNYIMFRPQKVRIGILVAVIVVIILIPTIFSGFLYLNIGNREVWFEQEWQRKYKREIEWTRATAGLDMFEERPISNFTLSANTSDNQIITNIRQYDQNFSVNYLAAQIGSSFEALADSDIVYFDGVEYWVAPKTIKTTQFSNDPQVVNTELYDHIEGFLAMDTFSRTIVNNTDVFNISENYPIFFGESQSSRYGATQIYGAYDPNILLGTNYSQGIPKNNFKYEGDPDGSLTGLENFWYTFNLGLLGYATRPTNDFLINRNIRTRVAGILLPNLQLDYDPYLVFDSARGKMYYAVSIFTNIYIGSYARYPILRFLGICLIDVKTGEMDFYRNHMLETTTDPTYPLWKIYYSQTTYPWQDPPEWLKKQIRYPETLFEIQLRANYRYHVQDAQTWLRQDDFHERPEDGDLFYIETDVGDGIEYAGIDLVEYVGREANLLAGMYVIRHGANLGEAIFYHTREITENLIGPKTARDTYSSDATYEISLIQGARNGNTLLYPLGNSIYFYVPTYSTTGTLQQLKLAGFVEAFTREVGYGFDVYEAYENLGISPPGSFTLTADTDEPDFDFDGNFTLTWTPSQNVQSYSIYRSNTTINEINENVTLVASNITTTSYSITSEINGTLHYIVRAINNYGSILSNSIQITVEIPPPISYQIDIEDSINLPDDLASFRILLENYNTNFSAPGYNVKVNLTLYRAGEGDYAIIMPPSYYPLENTTYIENNFNGTTFTLINVNLTSGEGRIINGFINWTLGYGEIFFRYRLELIIDEIVYHTEEGLINVFA
;
A
#
# COMPACT_ATOMS: atom_id res chain seq x y z
N MET A 1 -38.19 11.02 16.11
CA MET A 1 -39.28 10.88 15.12
C MET A 1 -40.45 9.98 15.56
N PRO A 2 -40.26 8.74 16.05
CA PRO A 2 -41.37 7.85 16.39
C PRO A 2 -42.38 8.44 17.39
N ILE A 3 -41.88 9.13 18.42
CA ILE A 3 -42.70 9.84 19.42
C ILE A 3 -43.57 10.92 18.77
N ILE A 4 -43.04 11.65 17.78
CA ILE A 4 -43.77 12.69 17.06
C ILE A 4 -44.89 12.05 16.23
N ILE A 5 -44.56 11.04 15.41
CA ILE A 5 -45.54 10.33 14.58
C ILE A 5 -46.67 9.76 15.44
N PHE A 6 -46.33 9.11 16.55
CA PHE A 6 -47.31 8.57 17.49
C PHE A 6 -48.20 9.67 18.10
N SER A 7 -47.60 10.78 18.55
CA SER A 7 -48.34 11.91 19.13
C SER A 7 -49.32 12.54 18.14
N PHE A 8 -48.87 12.77 16.90
CA PHE A 8 -49.72 13.28 15.83
C PHE A 8 -50.82 12.28 15.45
N GLY A 9 -50.50 10.98 15.40
CA GLY A 9 -51.48 9.91 15.18
C GLY A 9 -52.61 9.93 16.22
N ILE A 10 -52.28 10.10 17.51
CA ILE A 10 -53.27 10.26 18.57
C ILE A 10 -54.11 11.53 18.36
N LEU A 11 -53.50 12.65 18.01
CA LEU A 11 -54.22 13.92 17.78
C LEU A 11 -55.17 13.83 16.59
N ILE A 12 -54.75 13.17 15.50
CA ILE A 12 -55.57 12.91 14.32
C ILE A 12 -56.77 12.04 14.72
N PHE A 13 -56.54 10.94 15.43
CA PHE A 13 -57.60 10.05 15.89
C PHE A 13 -58.61 10.76 16.80
N ARG A 14 -58.14 11.54 17.78
CA ARG A 14 -59.01 12.34 18.66
C ARG A 14 -59.82 13.38 17.89
N THR A 15 -59.22 14.03 16.90
CA THR A 15 -59.90 15.03 16.06
C THR A 15 -60.93 14.37 15.15
N PHE A 16 -60.66 13.17 14.65
CA PHE A 16 -61.61 12.37 13.90
C PHE A 16 -62.83 11.98 14.75
N LEU A 17 -62.64 11.54 16.00
CA LEU A 17 -63.76 11.27 16.91
C LEU A 17 -64.62 12.53 17.15
N LYS A 18 -64.01 13.72 17.23
CA LYS A 18 -64.77 14.99 17.30
C LYS A 18 -65.58 15.25 16.04
N ILE A 19 -65.11 14.86 14.86
CA ILE A 19 -65.91 14.95 13.63
C ILE A 19 -67.16 14.07 13.74
N VAL A 20 -66.98 12.81 14.16
CA VAL A 20 -68.09 11.85 14.34
C VAL A 20 -69.10 12.39 15.36
N GLU A 21 -68.64 12.89 16.51
CA GLU A 21 -69.49 13.51 17.54
C GLU A 21 -70.27 14.72 16.99
N ASN A 22 -69.60 15.63 16.27
CA ASN A 22 -70.26 16.81 15.72
C ASN A 22 -71.17 16.49 14.54
N PHE A 23 -70.96 15.38 13.83
CA PHE A 23 -71.82 14.93 12.73
C PHE A 23 -73.10 14.28 13.26
N TYR A 24 -72.99 13.32 14.19
CA TYR A 24 -74.14 12.55 14.65
C TYR A 24 -74.88 13.18 15.84
N ILE A 25 -74.17 13.82 16.78
CA ILE A 25 -74.74 14.29 18.05
C ILE A 25 -75.02 15.80 18.00
N LYS A 26 -73.98 16.62 17.81
CA LYS A 26 -74.09 18.09 17.94
C LYS A 26 -74.55 18.81 16.66
N ARG A 27 -74.47 18.14 15.51
CA ARG A 27 -74.78 18.63 14.15
C ARG A 27 -74.12 19.97 13.78
N ASN A 28 -72.92 20.28 14.28
CA ASN A 28 -72.27 21.59 14.07
C ASN A 28 -71.31 21.58 12.87
N ASP A 29 -71.71 22.23 11.77
CA ASP A 29 -70.96 22.30 10.52
C ASP A 29 -69.60 23.01 10.66
N TYR A 30 -69.52 24.04 11.52
CA TYR A 30 -68.27 24.79 11.75
C TYR A 30 -67.24 23.92 12.47
N ASN A 31 -67.67 23.15 13.47
CA ASN A 31 -66.77 22.25 14.19
C ASN A 31 -66.29 21.10 13.32
N ILE A 32 -67.14 20.58 12.43
CA ILE A 32 -66.77 19.55 11.46
C ILE A 32 -65.72 20.11 10.49
N ALA A 33 -66.01 21.25 9.85
CA ALA A 33 -65.09 21.88 8.89
C ALA A 33 -63.75 22.27 9.54
N GLY A 34 -63.77 22.87 10.74
CA GLY A 34 -62.56 23.20 11.49
C GLY A 34 -61.74 21.96 11.82
N SER A 35 -62.39 20.86 12.24
CA SER A 35 -61.71 19.60 12.56
C SER A 35 -61.09 18.94 11.31
N ILE A 36 -61.73 19.01 10.15
CA ILE A 36 -61.17 18.52 8.87
C ILE A 36 -59.88 19.28 8.54
N PHE A 37 -59.89 20.62 8.64
CA PHE A 37 -58.69 21.42 8.37
C PHE A 37 -57.56 21.13 9.36
N ILE A 38 -57.87 20.93 10.66
CA ILE A 38 -56.88 20.51 11.63
C ILE A 38 -56.30 19.13 11.31
N ILE A 39 -57.10 18.16 10.85
CA ILE A 39 -56.58 16.84 10.44
C ILE A 39 -55.62 17.00 9.26
N ILE A 40 -55.98 17.78 8.24
CA ILE A 40 -55.09 18.05 7.09
C ILE A 40 -53.78 18.65 7.58
N ALA A 41 -53.84 19.65 8.46
CA ALA A 41 -52.65 20.23 9.04
C ALA A 41 -51.81 19.19 9.80
N LEU A 42 -52.41 18.40 10.69
CA LEU A 42 -51.69 17.40 11.47
C LEU A 42 -50.98 16.35 10.59
N VAL A 43 -51.59 15.93 9.48
CA VAL A 43 -50.95 15.03 8.50
C VAL A 43 -49.71 15.69 7.90
N PHE A 44 -49.80 16.94 7.45
CA PHE A 44 -48.65 17.68 6.94
C PHE A 44 -47.65 18.06 8.04
N GLY A 45 -48.08 18.13 9.30
CA GLY A 45 -47.22 18.30 10.47
C GLY A 45 -46.29 17.11 10.68
N ILE A 46 -46.78 15.89 10.45
CA ILE A 46 -45.93 14.68 10.45
C ILE A 46 -44.80 14.83 9.42
N ILE A 47 -45.14 15.26 8.20
CA ILE A 47 -44.16 15.46 7.12
C ILE A 47 -43.19 16.59 7.48
N PHE A 48 -43.69 17.71 8.00
CA PHE A 48 -42.89 18.86 8.43
C PHE A 48 -41.81 18.47 9.46
N PHE A 49 -42.19 17.69 10.48
CA PHE A 49 -41.22 17.24 11.48
C PHE A 49 -40.26 16.17 10.95
N SER A 50 -40.57 15.49 9.84
CA SER A 50 -39.65 14.58 9.15
C SER A 50 -38.67 15.27 8.19
N LEU A 51 -38.86 16.56 7.89
CA LEU A 51 -37.98 17.27 6.94
C LEU A 51 -36.48 17.20 7.28
N PRO A 52 -36.04 17.30 8.55
CA PRO A 52 -34.62 17.20 8.87
C PRO A 52 -34.00 15.83 8.55
N THR A 53 -34.80 14.78 8.39
CA THR A 53 -34.32 13.43 8.06
C THR A 53 -34.31 13.15 6.56
N MET A 54 -34.77 14.09 5.73
CA MET A 54 -34.82 13.95 4.28
C MET A 54 -33.55 14.53 3.63
N GLU A 55 -33.17 13.96 2.48
CA GLU A 55 -32.23 14.57 1.55
C GLU A 55 -32.99 15.61 0.70
N LEU A 56 -32.52 16.85 0.67
CA LEU A 56 -33.25 17.93 0.02
C LEU A 56 -32.32 18.64 -0.97
N GLY A 57 -32.59 18.47 -2.26
CA GLY A 57 -32.07 19.32 -3.33
C GLY A 57 -32.77 20.67 -3.39
N GLY A 58 -32.22 21.55 -4.22
CA GLY A 58 -32.70 22.93 -4.38
C GLY A 58 -34.18 22.98 -4.73
N ILE A 59 -34.64 22.12 -5.65
CA ILE A 59 -36.04 22.03 -6.05
C ILE A 59 -36.93 21.64 -4.86
N GLN A 60 -36.51 20.63 -4.09
CA GLN A 60 -37.27 20.15 -2.92
C GLN A 60 -37.30 21.19 -1.80
N ILE A 61 -36.24 21.99 -1.64
CA ILE A 61 -36.21 23.12 -0.69
C ILE A 61 -37.32 24.14 -1.00
N TYR A 62 -37.61 24.41 -2.28
CA TYR A 62 -38.76 25.26 -2.65
C TYR A 62 -40.09 24.58 -2.33
N GLN A 63 -40.22 23.29 -2.63
CA GLN A 63 -41.46 22.53 -2.37
C GLN A 63 -41.79 22.40 -0.88
N ILE A 64 -40.78 22.45 0.00
CA ILE A 64 -40.98 22.43 1.46
C ILE A 64 -41.78 23.63 1.95
N TRP A 65 -41.64 24.80 1.33
CA TRP A 65 -42.46 25.95 1.68
C TRP A 65 -43.95 25.66 1.50
N SER A 66 -44.33 24.85 0.50
CA SER A 66 -45.70 24.38 0.33
C SER A 66 -46.17 23.51 1.50
N ILE A 67 -45.30 22.64 2.03
CA ILE A 67 -45.58 21.80 3.22
C ILE A 67 -45.76 22.68 4.46
N ILE A 68 -44.86 23.64 4.66
CA ILE A 68 -44.91 24.58 5.80
C ILE A 68 -46.18 25.43 5.74
N PHE A 69 -46.49 26.01 4.57
CA PHE A 69 -47.71 26.79 4.37
C PHE A 69 -48.97 25.94 4.53
N THR A 70 -48.94 24.66 4.15
CA THR A 70 -50.05 23.74 4.40
C THR A 70 -50.23 23.50 5.89
N PHE A 71 -49.16 23.15 6.62
CA PHE A 71 -49.24 22.87 8.05
C PHE A 71 -49.77 24.07 8.85
N PHE A 72 -49.14 25.23 8.71
CA PHE A 72 -49.54 26.42 9.47
C PHE A 72 -50.82 27.06 8.92
N GLY A 73 -51.01 27.08 7.60
CA GLY A 73 -52.18 27.67 6.95
C GLY A 73 -53.48 26.97 7.34
N PHE A 74 -53.49 25.63 7.34
CA PHE A 74 -54.67 24.86 7.75
C PHE A 74 -54.91 24.86 9.27
N ILE A 75 -53.87 25.03 10.11
CA ILE A 75 -54.05 25.33 11.54
C ILE A 75 -54.79 26.66 11.71
N LEU A 76 -54.31 27.72 11.06
CA LEU A 76 -54.90 29.06 11.17
C LEU A 76 -56.34 29.08 10.66
N ILE A 77 -56.61 28.44 9.51
CA ILE A 77 -57.97 28.29 8.99
C ILE A 77 -58.85 27.50 9.96
N GLY A 78 -58.36 26.38 10.51
CA GLY A 78 -59.12 25.53 11.41
C GLY A 78 -59.52 26.28 12.68
N LEU A 79 -58.56 26.96 13.30
CA LEU A 79 -58.78 27.83 14.46
C LEU A 79 -59.72 28.99 14.15
N PHE A 80 -59.56 29.65 13.00
CA PHE A 80 -60.46 30.71 12.56
C PHE A 80 -61.90 30.21 12.41
N VAL A 81 -62.10 29.04 11.79
CA VAL A 81 -63.44 28.45 11.61
C VAL A 81 -64.05 28.07 12.96
N PHE A 82 -63.27 27.55 13.91
CA PHE A 82 -63.75 27.30 15.28
C PHE A 82 -64.16 28.58 16.01
N ILE A 83 -63.33 29.62 15.97
CA ILE A 83 -63.63 30.92 16.62
C ILE A 83 -64.85 31.58 15.97
N TYR A 84 -64.89 31.62 14.64
CA TYR A 84 -66.00 32.17 13.87
C TYR A 84 -67.30 31.41 14.14
N GLY A 85 -67.26 30.08 14.18
CA GLY A 85 -68.38 29.23 14.55
C GLY A 85 -68.87 29.52 15.97
N LYS A 86 -67.95 29.64 16.94
CA LYS A 86 -68.29 29.97 18.34
C LYS A 86 -68.97 31.35 18.45
N ILE A 87 -68.46 32.37 17.74
CA ILE A 87 -69.07 33.71 17.71
C ILE A 87 -70.48 33.65 17.10
N LYS A 88 -70.68 32.87 16.04
CA LYS A 88 -71.99 32.75 15.37
C LYS A 88 -73.03 32.02 16.21
N VAL A 89 -72.64 30.90 16.83
CA VAL A 89 -73.51 30.14 17.74
C VAL A 89 -73.78 30.93 19.03
N GLY A 90 -72.81 31.69 19.54
CA GLY A 90 -72.99 32.57 20.69
C GLY A 90 -73.96 33.72 20.44
N LYS A 91 -74.08 34.22 19.20
CA LYS A 91 -75.07 35.24 18.82
C LYS A 91 -76.47 34.67 18.63
N ASN A 92 -76.60 33.43 18.16
CA ASN A 92 -77.87 32.72 18.09
C ASN A 92 -77.61 31.19 18.11
N PRO A 93 -78.16 30.44 19.09
CA PRO A 93 -77.91 29.01 19.24
C PRO A 93 -78.38 28.15 18.06
N THR A 94 -79.24 28.65 17.17
CA THR A 94 -79.69 27.92 15.97
C THR A 94 -78.72 28.02 14.78
N ASN A 95 -77.67 28.86 14.86
CA ASN A 95 -76.72 29.09 13.76
C ASN A 95 -75.56 28.06 13.71
N TYR A 96 -75.84 26.81 14.07
CA TYR A 96 -74.85 25.72 14.04
C TYR A 96 -74.67 25.11 12.63
N ILE A 97 -75.59 25.39 11.71
CA ILE A 97 -75.56 24.97 10.29
C ILE A 97 -74.96 26.09 9.43
N MET A 98 -74.10 25.73 8.48
CA MET A 98 -73.46 26.67 7.57
C MET A 98 -74.33 26.90 6.33
N PHE A 99 -74.89 28.10 6.18
CA PHE A 99 -75.68 28.47 4.99
C PHE A 99 -74.80 28.83 3.79
N ARG A 100 -75.41 28.91 2.60
CA ARG A 100 -74.72 29.16 1.31
C ARG A 100 -73.74 30.35 1.33
N PRO A 101 -74.05 31.54 1.86
CA PRO A 101 -73.10 32.66 1.81
C PRO A 101 -71.87 32.44 2.72
N GLN A 102 -72.00 31.73 3.84
CA GLN A 102 -70.87 31.39 4.70
C GLN A 102 -69.98 30.32 4.04
N LYS A 103 -70.59 29.31 3.40
CA LYS A 103 -69.86 28.30 2.62
C LYS A 103 -69.03 28.96 1.50
N VAL A 104 -69.59 29.94 0.79
CA VAL A 104 -68.87 30.69 -0.25
C VAL A 104 -67.71 31.51 0.33
N ARG A 105 -67.90 32.22 1.45
CA ARG A 105 -66.82 33.02 2.07
C ARG A 105 -65.66 32.16 2.57
N ILE A 106 -65.96 31.04 3.23
CA ILE A 106 -64.93 30.08 3.68
C ILE A 106 -64.27 29.42 2.46
N GLY A 107 -65.04 29.08 1.42
CA GLY A 107 -64.51 28.54 0.17
C GLY A 107 -63.53 29.48 -0.54
N ILE A 108 -63.83 30.78 -0.61
CA ILE A 108 -62.90 31.80 -1.16
C ILE A 108 -61.62 31.86 -0.32
N LEU A 109 -61.74 31.87 1.00
CA LEU A 109 -60.60 31.92 1.90
C LEU A 109 -59.70 30.68 1.79
N VAL A 110 -60.30 29.49 1.68
CA VAL A 110 -59.58 28.24 1.38
C VAL A 110 -58.89 28.33 0.01
N ALA A 111 -59.58 28.83 -1.03
CA ALA A 111 -58.99 28.97 -2.37
C ALA A 111 -57.76 29.88 -2.38
N VAL A 112 -57.81 31.02 -1.68
CA VAL A 112 -56.66 31.92 -1.54
C VAL A 112 -55.50 31.22 -0.83
N ILE A 113 -55.77 30.48 0.25
CA ILE A 113 -54.73 29.73 0.96
C ILE A 113 -54.14 28.61 0.09
N VAL A 114 -54.96 27.92 -0.69
CA VAL A 114 -54.50 26.90 -1.64
C VAL A 114 -53.60 27.53 -2.71
N VAL A 115 -53.95 28.70 -3.24
CA VAL A 115 -53.08 29.42 -4.20
C VAL A 115 -51.73 29.75 -3.56
N ILE A 116 -51.71 30.26 -2.33
CA ILE A 116 -50.46 30.55 -1.60
C ILE A 116 -49.62 29.29 -1.39
N ILE A 117 -50.26 28.18 -1.02
CA ILE A 117 -49.61 26.87 -0.84
C ILE A 117 -49.00 26.36 -2.16
N LEU A 118 -49.60 26.65 -3.31
CA LEU A 118 -49.14 26.15 -4.60
C LEU A 118 -48.02 26.98 -5.23
N ILE A 119 -47.83 28.25 -4.84
CA ILE A 119 -46.80 29.14 -5.41
C ILE A 119 -45.40 28.49 -5.40
N PRO A 120 -44.88 27.96 -4.28
CA PRO A 120 -43.54 27.38 -4.26
C PRO A 120 -43.42 26.14 -5.14
N THR A 121 -44.49 25.33 -5.22
CA THR A 121 -44.52 24.15 -6.09
C THR A 121 -44.51 24.56 -7.57
N ILE A 122 -45.29 25.56 -7.97
CA ILE A 122 -45.32 26.07 -9.35
C ILE A 122 -43.95 26.63 -9.74
N PHE A 123 -43.34 27.43 -8.87
CA PHE A 123 -42.00 27.99 -9.10
C PHE A 123 -40.94 26.88 -9.23
N SER A 124 -40.99 25.86 -8.35
CA SER A 124 -40.08 24.71 -8.42
C SER A 124 -40.21 23.94 -9.75
N GLY A 125 -41.40 23.90 -10.36
CA GLY A 125 -41.63 23.30 -11.66
C GLY A 125 -40.88 23.99 -12.79
N PHE A 126 -40.74 25.33 -12.75
CA PHE A 126 -39.93 26.07 -13.71
C PHE A 126 -38.43 25.73 -13.59
N LEU A 127 -37.91 25.59 -12.37
CA LEU A 127 -36.53 25.17 -12.14
C LEU A 127 -36.27 23.76 -12.64
N TYR A 128 -37.20 22.84 -12.39
CA TYR A 128 -37.12 21.45 -12.86
C TYR A 128 -37.01 21.35 -14.39
N LEU A 129 -37.81 22.12 -15.14
CA LEU A 129 -37.74 22.12 -16.60
C LEU A 129 -36.40 22.63 -17.15
N ASN A 130 -35.67 23.44 -16.36
CA ASN A 130 -34.37 23.99 -16.73
C ASN A 130 -33.19 23.21 -16.14
N ILE A 131 -33.41 22.06 -15.49
CA ILE A 131 -32.34 21.33 -14.80
C ILE A 131 -31.26 20.78 -15.74
N GLY A 132 -31.58 20.61 -17.03
CA GLY A 132 -30.59 20.24 -18.04
C GLY A 132 -29.53 21.33 -18.31
N ASN A 133 -29.78 22.59 -17.89
CA ASN A 133 -28.77 23.65 -17.95
C ASN A 133 -27.75 23.45 -16.82
N ARG A 134 -26.46 23.42 -17.18
CA ARG A 134 -25.33 23.18 -16.26
C ARG A 134 -25.27 24.17 -15.09
N GLU A 135 -25.60 25.44 -15.30
CA GLU A 135 -25.60 26.44 -14.21
C GLU A 135 -26.74 26.19 -13.20
N VAL A 136 -27.93 25.86 -13.72
CA VAL A 136 -29.09 25.56 -12.88
C VAL A 136 -28.86 24.26 -12.10
N TRP A 137 -28.33 23.23 -12.74
CA TRP A 137 -27.94 21.98 -12.06
C TRP A 137 -26.90 22.22 -10.98
N PHE A 138 -25.87 23.01 -11.27
CA PHE A 138 -24.82 23.32 -10.30
C PHE A 138 -25.39 24.02 -9.05
N GLU A 139 -26.24 25.03 -9.23
CA GLU A 139 -26.84 25.75 -8.12
C GLU A 139 -27.89 24.94 -7.35
N GLN A 140 -28.75 24.19 -8.05
CA GLN A 140 -29.89 23.51 -7.42
C GLN A 140 -29.56 22.10 -6.92
N GLU A 141 -28.74 21.32 -7.62
CA GLU A 141 -28.42 19.95 -7.21
C GLU A 141 -27.04 19.89 -6.55
N TRP A 142 -26.00 20.39 -7.22
CA TRP A 142 -24.64 20.24 -6.70
C TRP A 142 -24.41 20.97 -5.36
N GLN A 143 -24.64 22.29 -5.32
CA GLN A 143 -24.38 23.09 -4.11
C GLN A 143 -25.33 22.75 -2.94
N ARG A 144 -26.58 22.39 -3.23
CA ARG A 144 -27.61 22.18 -2.20
C ARG A 144 -27.69 20.75 -1.69
N LYS A 145 -27.44 19.77 -2.56
CA LYS A 145 -27.56 18.33 -2.27
C LYS A 145 -26.22 17.63 -2.34
N TYR A 146 -25.64 17.46 -3.53
CA TYR A 146 -24.54 16.51 -3.72
C TYR A 146 -23.30 16.86 -2.92
N LYS A 147 -22.94 18.15 -2.81
CA LYS A 147 -21.79 18.57 -1.97
C LYS A 147 -21.93 18.11 -0.52
N ARG A 148 -23.13 18.26 0.06
CA ARG A 148 -23.42 17.82 1.45
C ARG A 148 -23.53 16.30 1.55
N GLU A 149 -24.13 15.69 0.54
CA GLU A 149 -24.24 14.23 0.43
C GLU A 149 -22.86 13.58 0.45
N ILE A 150 -21.91 14.12 -0.33
CA ILE A 150 -20.51 13.70 -0.35
C ILE A 150 -19.85 13.94 1.01
N GLU A 151 -19.93 15.15 1.55
CA GLU A 151 -19.31 15.49 2.84
C GLU A 151 -19.79 14.57 3.98
N TRP A 152 -21.10 14.39 4.11
CA TRP A 152 -21.69 13.58 5.18
C TRP A 152 -21.43 12.10 4.96
N THR A 153 -21.55 11.60 3.72
CA THR A 153 -21.29 10.20 3.41
C THR A 153 -19.83 9.83 3.65
N ARG A 154 -18.90 10.72 3.27
CA ARG A 154 -17.47 10.52 3.55
C ARG A 154 -17.21 10.47 5.06
N ALA A 155 -17.79 11.40 5.82
CA ALA A 155 -17.63 11.42 7.27
C ALA A 155 -18.26 10.19 7.96
N THR A 156 -19.45 9.75 7.55
CA THR A 156 -20.09 8.57 8.16
C THR A 156 -19.39 7.28 7.75
N ALA A 157 -19.12 7.06 6.46
CA ALA A 157 -18.45 5.85 5.99
C ALA A 157 -16.95 5.80 6.34
N GLY A 158 -16.34 6.90 6.82
CA GLY A 158 -14.93 6.94 7.19
C GLY A 158 -14.01 6.87 5.97
N LEU A 159 -14.32 7.64 4.93
CA LEU A 159 -13.61 7.62 3.63
C LEU A 159 -12.39 8.56 3.59
N ASP A 160 -12.11 9.23 4.69
CA ASP A 160 -10.89 10.00 4.93
C ASP A 160 -9.67 9.12 5.21
N MET A 161 -9.86 7.83 5.45
CA MET A 161 -8.77 6.87 5.66
C MET A 161 -7.93 6.58 4.41
N PHE A 162 -8.43 6.88 3.21
CA PHE A 162 -7.75 6.55 1.95
C PHE A 162 -6.73 7.62 1.56
N GLU A 163 -5.47 7.21 1.49
CA GLU A 163 -4.41 7.98 0.83
C GLU A 163 -4.43 7.70 -0.67
N GLU A 164 -4.51 8.74 -1.52
CA GLU A 164 -4.47 8.57 -2.97
C GLU A 164 -3.04 8.67 -3.51
N ARG A 165 -2.62 7.68 -4.32
CA ARG A 165 -1.31 7.62 -4.98
C ARG A 165 -1.49 7.27 -6.47
N PRO A 166 -0.63 7.76 -7.38
CA PRO A 166 -0.59 7.25 -8.75
C PRO A 166 -0.23 5.76 -8.78
N ILE A 167 -0.80 5.00 -9.72
CA ILE A 167 -0.55 3.55 -9.85
C ILE A 167 0.94 3.20 -10.04
N SER A 168 1.73 4.08 -10.64
CA SER A 168 3.18 3.93 -10.78
C SER A 168 3.93 3.83 -9.44
N ASN A 169 3.38 4.41 -8.37
CA ASN A 169 4.00 4.31 -7.05
C ASN A 169 3.97 2.87 -6.52
N PHE A 170 3.04 2.03 -6.97
CA PHE A 170 2.97 0.64 -6.53
C PHE A 170 4.22 -0.16 -6.95
N THR A 171 4.74 0.08 -8.15
CA THR A 171 5.97 -0.58 -8.62
C THR A 171 7.23 0.17 -8.19
N LEU A 172 7.20 1.51 -8.15
CA LEU A 172 8.37 2.32 -7.77
C LEU A 172 8.71 2.24 -6.28
N SER A 173 7.73 1.95 -5.43
CA SER A 173 7.96 1.80 -3.99
C SER A 173 8.38 0.38 -3.61
N ALA A 174 8.11 -0.62 -4.45
CA ALA A 174 8.50 -2.00 -4.20
C ALA A 174 10.04 -2.10 -4.11
N ASN A 175 10.52 -2.57 -2.97
CA ASN A 175 11.95 -2.71 -2.67
C ASN A 175 12.38 -4.18 -2.62
N THR A 176 11.42 -5.10 -2.77
CA THR A 176 11.64 -6.54 -2.72
C THR A 176 12.06 -7.08 -4.10
N SER A 177 12.98 -8.04 -4.12
CA SER A 177 13.36 -8.70 -5.37
C SER A 177 12.23 -9.56 -5.94
N ASP A 178 12.10 -9.63 -7.27
CA ASP A 178 11.06 -10.43 -7.93
C ASP A 178 11.04 -11.88 -7.45
N ASN A 179 12.21 -12.49 -7.21
CA ASN A 179 12.31 -13.86 -6.72
C ASN A 179 11.65 -14.05 -5.34
N GLN A 180 11.76 -13.06 -4.44
CA GLN A 180 11.09 -13.09 -3.15
C GLN A 180 9.58 -12.88 -3.28
N ILE A 181 9.13 -12.05 -4.22
CA ILE A 181 7.69 -11.89 -4.47
C ILE A 181 7.12 -13.19 -5.04
N ILE A 182 7.80 -13.79 -6.03
CA ILE A 182 7.41 -15.04 -6.67
C ILE A 182 7.23 -16.17 -5.66
N THR A 183 8.16 -16.36 -4.72
CA THR A 183 8.09 -17.40 -3.68
C THR A 183 6.89 -17.28 -2.74
N ASN A 184 6.21 -16.14 -2.77
CA ASN A 184 5.11 -15.77 -1.89
C ASN A 184 3.78 -15.60 -2.65
N ILE A 185 3.76 -15.85 -3.96
CA ILE A 185 2.54 -15.79 -4.77
C ILE A 185 1.58 -16.91 -4.36
N ARG A 186 0.37 -16.55 -3.94
CA ARG A 186 -0.70 -17.54 -3.68
C ARG A 186 -1.08 -18.27 -4.97
N GLN A 187 -0.79 -19.56 -5.04
CA GLN A 187 -1.09 -20.41 -6.20
C GLN A 187 -2.43 -21.16 -6.08
N TYR A 188 -2.95 -21.31 -4.85
CA TYR A 188 -4.15 -22.10 -4.57
C TYR A 188 -5.28 -21.24 -4.02
N ASP A 189 -6.45 -21.27 -4.67
CA ASP A 189 -7.65 -20.57 -4.19
C ASP A 189 -8.36 -21.33 -3.06
N GLN A 190 -9.33 -20.67 -2.42
CA GLN A 190 -10.07 -21.23 -1.28
C GLN A 190 -10.79 -22.54 -1.65
N ASN A 191 -11.37 -22.62 -2.85
CA ASN A 191 -12.06 -23.83 -3.32
C ASN A 191 -11.08 -24.99 -3.50
N PHE A 192 -9.87 -24.74 -3.98
CA PHE A 192 -8.81 -25.73 -4.04
C PHE A 192 -8.44 -26.17 -2.62
N SER A 193 -8.18 -25.21 -1.72
CA SER A 193 -7.77 -25.46 -0.33
C SER A 193 -8.75 -26.35 0.42
N VAL A 194 -10.03 -25.97 0.48
CA VAL A 194 -11.05 -26.71 1.24
C VAL A 194 -11.12 -28.17 0.77
N ASN A 195 -11.11 -28.41 -0.55
CA ASN A 195 -11.17 -29.75 -1.11
C ASN A 195 -9.89 -30.56 -0.82
N TYR A 196 -8.73 -29.92 -0.90
CA TYR A 196 -7.44 -30.57 -0.66
C TYR A 196 -7.24 -30.94 0.82
N LEU A 197 -7.52 -29.99 1.73
CA LEU A 197 -7.44 -30.21 3.17
C LEU A 197 -8.47 -31.26 3.62
N ALA A 198 -9.70 -31.20 3.12
CA ALA A 198 -10.71 -32.14 3.53
C ALA A 198 -10.45 -33.57 3.06
N ALA A 199 -9.68 -33.77 2.00
CA ALA A 199 -9.24 -35.09 1.57
C ALA A 199 -8.22 -35.74 2.53
N GLN A 200 -7.60 -34.95 3.42
CA GLN A 200 -6.72 -35.46 4.48
C GLN A 200 -7.50 -35.97 5.69
N ILE A 201 -8.82 -35.72 5.75
CA ILE A 201 -9.68 -36.25 6.80
C ILE A 201 -9.93 -37.73 6.54
N GLY A 202 -9.38 -38.58 7.41
CA GLY A 202 -9.56 -40.04 7.34
C GLY A 202 -10.86 -40.57 7.96
N SER A 203 -11.61 -39.74 8.69
CA SER A 203 -12.82 -40.17 9.41
C SER A 203 -14.11 -39.79 8.68
N SER A 204 -15.19 -40.53 8.94
CA SER A 204 -16.50 -40.31 8.31
C SER A 204 -17.37 -39.25 9.00
N PHE A 205 -17.01 -38.86 10.23
CA PHE A 205 -17.79 -37.94 11.07
C PHE A 205 -17.16 -36.55 11.17
N GLU A 206 -15.89 -36.39 10.83
CA GLU A 206 -15.23 -35.07 10.72
C GLU A 206 -15.60 -34.36 9.42
N ALA A 207 -15.73 -33.04 9.52
CA ALA A 207 -15.82 -32.07 8.44
C ALA A 207 -14.82 -30.94 8.70
N LEU A 208 -14.76 -29.99 7.77
CA LEU A 208 -14.13 -28.69 7.98
C LEU A 208 -15.20 -27.61 8.13
N ALA A 209 -14.87 -26.59 8.91
CA ALA A 209 -15.50 -25.28 8.81
C ALA A 209 -15.08 -24.64 7.46
N ASP A 210 -14.86 -23.34 7.40
CA ASP A 210 -14.24 -22.73 6.21
C ASP A 210 -12.71 -22.87 6.24
N SER A 211 -12.08 -22.64 5.09
CA SER A 211 -10.63 -22.47 5.01
C SER A 211 -10.33 -20.99 4.89
N ASP A 212 -9.69 -20.44 5.91
CA ASP A 212 -9.34 -19.03 5.97
C ASP A 212 -7.85 -18.87 5.72
N ILE A 213 -7.46 -17.74 5.15
CA ILE A 213 -6.05 -17.40 5.10
C ILE A 213 -5.60 -17.02 6.51
N VAL A 214 -4.41 -17.41 6.94
CA VAL A 214 -3.74 -16.93 8.15
C VAL A 214 -2.30 -16.58 7.83
N TYR A 215 -1.97 -15.30 8.00
CA TYR A 215 -0.59 -14.82 7.97
C TYR A 215 0.05 -15.00 9.34
N PHE A 216 1.03 -15.89 9.42
CA PHE A 216 1.71 -16.25 10.66
C PHE A 216 3.21 -16.39 10.41
N ASP A 217 4.02 -15.71 11.24
CA ASP A 217 5.48 -15.73 11.17
C ASP A 217 6.08 -15.45 9.78
N GLY A 218 5.48 -14.51 9.04
CA GLY A 218 6.00 -14.09 7.74
C GLY A 218 5.51 -14.94 6.55
N VAL A 219 4.63 -15.91 6.79
CA VAL A 219 4.12 -16.83 5.77
C VAL A 219 2.61 -16.94 5.84
N GLU A 220 2.01 -17.06 4.66
CA GLU A 220 0.59 -17.25 4.46
C GLU A 220 0.22 -18.74 4.42
N TYR A 221 -0.80 -19.10 5.21
CA TYR A 221 -1.35 -20.45 5.27
C TYR A 221 -2.85 -20.44 4.99
N TRP A 222 -3.33 -21.45 4.29
CA TRP A 222 -4.74 -21.81 4.36
C TRP A 222 -4.97 -22.66 5.60
N VAL A 223 -5.81 -22.20 6.52
CA VAL A 223 -6.12 -22.84 7.80
C VAL A 223 -7.60 -23.19 7.83
N ALA A 224 -7.92 -24.46 8.03
CA ALA A 224 -9.28 -24.96 8.11
C ALA A 224 -9.53 -25.67 9.45
N PRO A 225 -10.31 -25.05 10.36
CA PRO A 225 -10.75 -25.68 11.59
C PRO A 225 -11.59 -26.92 11.29
N LYS A 226 -11.38 -28.00 12.03
CA LYS A 226 -12.28 -29.16 11.93
C LYS A 226 -13.61 -28.86 12.61
N THR A 227 -14.64 -29.59 12.20
CA THR A 227 -15.97 -29.61 12.83
C THR A 227 -16.60 -30.99 12.67
N ILE A 228 -17.78 -31.23 13.24
CA ILE A 228 -18.47 -32.53 13.18
C ILE A 228 -19.63 -32.46 12.19
N LYS A 229 -19.78 -33.51 11.39
CA LYS A 229 -20.91 -33.73 10.47
C LYS A 229 -22.18 -34.11 11.25
N THR A 230 -22.86 -33.12 11.81
CA THR A 230 -24.06 -33.35 12.64
C THR A 230 -25.30 -33.78 11.85
N THR A 231 -25.30 -33.62 10.53
CA THR A 231 -26.38 -34.12 9.63
C THR A 231 -26.60 -35.64 9.73
N GLN A 232 -25.60 -36.40 10.16
CA GLN A 232 -25.73 -37.84 10.40
C GLN A 232 -26.56 -38.17 11.66
N PHE A 233 -26.73 -37.20 12.56
CA PHE A 233 -27.25 -37.41 13.92
C PHE A 233 -28.40 -36.48 14.30
N SER A 234 -28.87 -35.63 13.38
CA SER A 234 -29.83 -34.54 13.67
C SER A 234 -31.16 -34.99 14.31
N ASN A 235 -31.52 -36.27 14.18
CA ASN A 235 -32.75 -36.85 14.73
C ASN A 235 -32.56 -37.49 16.11
N ASP A 236 -31.35 -37.51 16.66
CA ASP A 236 -31.07 -38.07 17.98
C ASP A 236 -30.70 -36.94 18.97
N PRO A 237 -31.65 -36.51 19.83
CA PRO A 237 -31.39 -35.42 20.75
C PRO A 237 -30.32 -35.73 21.79
N GLN A 238 -30.04 -37.01 22.08
CA GLN A 238 -28.93 -37.37 22.99
C GLN A 238 -27.60 -37.07 22.33
N VAL A 239 -27.45 -37.38 21.04
CA VAL A 239 -26.21 -37.16 20.30
C VAL A 239 -25.97 -35.66 20.08
N VAL A 240 -27.03 -34.90 19.80
CA VAL A 240 -26.95 -33.48 19.42
C VAL A 240 -26.90 -32.52 20.61
N ASN A 241 -27.57 -32.85 21.73
CA ASN A 241 -27.75 -31.94 22.87
C ASN A 241 -27.01 -32.41 24.16
N THR A 242 -26.01 -33.29 24.05
CA THR A 242 -25.17 -33.73 25.18
C THR A 242 -23.68 -33.72 24.84
N GLU A 243 -22.85 -34.10 25.79
CA GLU A 243 -21.37 -34.17 25.69
C GLU A 243 -20.86 -35.31 24.77
N LEU A 244 -21.71 -35.97 23.98
CA LEU A 244 -21.28 -37.09 23.14
C LEU A 244 -20.40 -36.62 21.97
N TYR A 245 -20.82 -35.60 21.23
CA TYR A 245 -20.10 -34.99 20.11
C TYR A 245 -20.03 -33.47 20.31
N ASP A 246 -19.52 -33.05 21.46
CA ASP A 246 -19.47 -31.64 21.86
C ASP A 246 -18.22 -30.89 21.38
N HIS A 247 -17.20 -31.61 20.91
CA HIS A 247 -15.96 -31.03 20.39
C HIS A 247 -15.33 -31.89 19.30
N ILE A 248 -14.35 -31.29 18.62
CA ILE A 248 -13.45 -31.97 17.68
C ILE A 248 -12.00 -31.58 17.95
N GLU A 249 -11.06 -32.42 17.53
CA GLU A 249 -9.63 -32.24 17.79
C GLU A 249 -8.89 -31.67 16.56
N GLY A 250 -8.32 -30.49 16.73
CA GLY A 250 -7.36 -29.87 15.82
C GLY A 250 -7.96 -29.16 14.60
N PHE A 251 -7.06 -28.64 13.78
CA PHE A 251 -7.33 -27.99 12.50
C PHE A 251 -6.34 -28.52 11.46
N LEU A 252 -6.57 -28.23 10.18
CA LEU A 252 -5.64 -28.57 9.11
C LEU A 252 -5.11 -27.28 8.49
N ALA A 253 -3.84 -27.26 8.12
CA ALA A 253 -3.24 -26.11 7.47
C ALA A 253 -2.35 -26.54 6.30
N MET A 254 -2.29 -25.70 5.27
CA MET A 254 -1.38 -25.85 4.14
C MET A 254 -0.76 -24.52 3.73
N ASP A 255 0.47 -24.59 3.26
CA ASP A 255 1.19 -23.46 2.67
C ASP A 255 0.54 -23.03 1.33
N THR A 256 0.31 -21.73 1.14
CA THR A 256 -0.44 -21.21 -0.01
C THR A 256 0.34 -21.15 -1.32
N PHE A 257 1.67 -21.27 -1.25
CA PHE A 257 2.57 -21.31 -2.39
C PHE A 257 2.87 -22.76 -2.82
N SER A 258 3.30 -23.60 -1.89
CA SER A 258 3.88 -24.92 -2.16
C SER A 258 2.90 -26.09 -2.04
N ARG A 259 1.68 -25.86 -1.52
CA ARG A 259 0.64 -26.88 -1.23
C ARG A 259 1.02 -27.87 -0.11
N THR A 260 2.12 -27.66 0.59
CA THR A 260 2.55 -28.62 1.62
C THR A 260 1.63 -28.53 2.84
N ILE A 261 1.11 -29.67 3.29
CA ILE A 261 0.43 -29.77 4.59
C ILE A 261 1.46 -29.49 5.68
N VAL A 262 1.14 -28.58 6.59
CA VAL A 262 2.03 -28.20 7.69
C VAL A 262 1.69 -28.98 8.96
N ASN A 263 2.71 -29.21 9.79
CA ASN A 263 2.51 -29.73 11.14
C ASN A 263 2.16 -28.56 12.06
N ASN A 264 1.02 -28.66 12.74
CA ASN A 264 0.47 -27.58 13.57
C ASN A 264 1.34 -27.27 14.79
N THR A 265 2.00 -28.30 15.34
CA THR A 265 2.92 -28.15 16.48
C THR A 265 4.21 -27.47 16.07
N ASP A 266 4.75 -27.78 14.89
CA ASP A 266 6.01 -27.19 14.43
C ASP A 266 5.83 -25.72 14.01
N VAL A 267 4.72 -25.38 13.34
CA VAL A 267 4.47 -24.02 12.82
C VAL A 267 3.79 -23.13 13.86
N PHE A 268 2.66 -23.54 14.43
CA PHE A 268 1.85 -22.68 15.30
C PHE A 268 2.14 -22.89 16.79
N ASN A 269 2.95 -23.89 17.16
CA ASN A 269 3.13 -24.37 18.53
C ASN A 269 1.80 -24.79 19.19
N ILE A 270 0.90 -25.39 18.40
CA ILE A 270 -0.39 -25.92 18.86
C ILE A 270 -0.40 -27.43 18.73
N SER A 271 -0.89 -28.13 19.76
CA SER A 271 -1.01 -29.59 19.73
C SER A 271 -1.93 -30.04 18.60
N GLU A 272 -1.55 -31.07 17.85
CA GLU A 272 -2.37 -31.63 16.75
C GLU A 272 -3.78 -32.05 17.19
N ASN A 273 -3.92 -32.46 18.45
CA ASN A 273 -5.19 -32.87 19.04
C ASN A 273 -5.84 -31.78 19.91
N TYR A 274 -5.58 -30.49 19.64
CA TYR A 274 -6.14 -29.41 20.43
C TYR A 274 -7.69 -29.42 20.37
N PRO A 275 -8.41 -29.58 21.48
CA PRO A 275 -9.87 -29.72 21.44
C PRO A 275 -10.56 -28.37 21.20
N ILE A 276 -11.57 -28.39 20.33
CA ILE A 276 -12.40 -27.26 19.92
C ILE A 276 -13.83 -27.52 20.38
N PHE A 277 -14.23 -26.92 21.50
CA PHE A 277 -15.59 -26.96 22.07
C PHE A 277 -16.48 -25.80 21.55
N PHE A 278 -15.85 -24.71 21.09
CA PHE A 278 -16.48 -23.54 20.51
C PHE A 278 -15.82 -23.26 19.16
N GLY A 279 -16.62 -23.23 18.10
CA GLY A 279 -16.11 -23.04 16.75
C GLY A 279 -17.22 -22.79 15.75
N GLU A 280 -17.00 -23.24 14.52
CA GLU A 280 -17.90 -22.95 13.41
C GLU A 280 -18.60 -24.17 12.83
N SER A 281 -19.73 -23.89 12.17
CA SER A 281 -20.47 -24.85 11.40
C SER A 281 -19.69 -25.32 10.16
N GLN A 282 -20.07 -26.46 9.62
CA GLN A 282 -19.51 -26.99 8.38
C GLN A 282 -19.65 -26.00 7.21
N SER A 283 -18.58 -25.79 6.43
CA SER A 283 -18.65 -24.92 5.25
C SER A 283 -19.54 -25.49 4.14
N SER A 284 -20.29 -24.61 3.47
CA SER A 284 -21.07 -24.94 2.28
C SER A 284 -20.17 -25.32 1.10
N ARG A 285 -18.92 -24.83 1.06
CA ARG A 285 -17.91 -25.16 0.03
C ARG A 285 -17.49 -26.64 0.07
N TYR A 286 -17.76 -27.31 1.19
CA TYR A 286 -17.60 -28.76 1.34
C TYR A 286 -18.86 -29.55 0.85
N GLY A 287 -19.71 -28.93 0.02
CA GLY A 287 -20.87 -29.60 -0.59
C GLY A 287 -22.01 -29.90 0.40
N ALA A 288 -22.02 -29.25 1.56
CA ALA A 288 -23.06 -29.42 2.57
C ALA A 288 -24.38 -28.80 2.09
N THR A 289 -25.43 -29.61 1.96
CA THR A 289 -26.80 -29.14 1.62
C THR A 289 -27.54 -28.55 2.81
N GLN A 290 -27.09 -28.84 4.03
CA GLN A 290 -27.56 -28.23 5.28
C GLN A 290 -26.34 -27.88 6.12
N ILE A 291 -26.28 -26.62 6.56
CA ILE A 291 -25.17 -26.08 7.34
C ILE A 291 -25.52 -26.26 8.81
N TYR A 292 -24.99 -27.32 9.42
CA TYR A 292 -25.00 -27.56 10.86
C TYR A 292 -23.63 -28.11 11.24
N GLY A 293 -23.06 -27.62 12.34
CA GLY A 293 -21.88 -28.16 12.99
C GLY A 293 -22.17 -28.61 14.41
N ALA A 294 -21.13 -29.09 15.08
CA ALA A 294 -21.18 -29.49 16.48
C ALA A 294 -21.63 -28.36 17.41
N TYR A 295 -21.46 -27.10 17.00
CA TYR A 295 -21.52 -25.93 17.86
C TYR A 295 -22.85 -25.15 17.77
N ASP A 296 -23.71 -25.46 16.81
CA ASP A 296 -25.02 -24.84 16.68
C ASP A 296 -26.04 -25.27 17.76
N PRO A 297 -26.10 -26.54 18.20
CA PRO A 297 -27.03 -26.94 19.25
C PRO A 297 -26.53 -26.57 20.64
N ASN A 298 -27.49 -26.27 21.51
CA ASN A 298 -27.26 -26.13 22.94
C ASN A 298 -27.09 -27.52 23.57
N ILE A 299 -26.19 -27.66 24.54
CA ILE A 299 -25.92 -28.95 25.17
C ILE A 299 -26.10 -28.89 26.68
N LEU A 300 -26.50 -30.01 27.28
CA LEU A 300 -26.40 -30.23 28.72
C LEU A 300 -25.03 -30.80 29.09
N LEU A 301 -24.49 -30.34 30.21
CA LEU A 301 -23.25 -30.83 30.80
C LEU A 301 -23.55 -31.85 31.93
N GLY A 302 -22.55 -32.67 32.29
CA GLY A 302 -22.71 -33.64 33.37
C GLY A 302 -23.69 -34.77 33.04
N THR A 303 -23.82 -35.09 31.74
CA THR A 303 -24.77 -36.08 31.24
C THR A 303 -24.23 -37.51 31.30
N ASN A 304 -22.91 -37.66 31.49
CA ASN A 304 -22.10 -38.87 31.40
C ASN A 304 -21.87 -39.40 29.98
N TYR A 305 -22.38 -38.72 28.94
CA TYR A 305 -22.18 -39.13 27.55
C TYR A 305 -20.78 -38.82 26.99
N SER A 306 -19.98 -37.99 27.68
CA SER A 306 -18.58 -37.70 27.30
C SER A 306 -17.68 -38.94 27.18
N GLN A 307 -18.08 -40.09 27.75
CA GLN A 307 -17.33 -41.35 27.65
C GLN A 307 -17.80 -42.27 26.51
N GLY A 308 -18.76 -41.83 25.69
CA GLY A 308 -19.37 -42.64 24.64
C GLY A 308 -18.52 -42.77 23.36
N ILE A 309 -17.53 -41.90 23.15
CA ILE A 309 -16.60 -41.96 22.02
C ILE A 309 -15.31 -42.71 22.42
N PRO A 310 -14.96 -43.83 21.75
CA PRO A 310 -13.70 -44.53 22.00
C PRO A 310 -12.49 -43.61 21.77
N LYS A 311 -11.58 -43.53 22.75
CA LYS A 311 -10.37 -42.68 22.76
C LYS A 311 -10.62 -41.16 22.87
N ASN A 312 -11.83 -40.73 23.20
CA ASN A 312 -12.04 -39.33 23.59
C ASN A 312 -11.39 -39.06 24.96
N ASN A 313 -10.33 -38.24 24.95
CA ASN A 313 -9.56 -37.89 26.13
C ASN A 313 -9.88 -36.51 26.70
N PHE A 314 -10.74 -35.74 26.04
CA PHE A 314 -11.06 -34.37 26.43
C PHE A 314 -12.47 -34.26 26.99
N LYS A 315 -12.60 -33.38 27.97
CA LYS A 315 -13.87 -32.96 28.54
C LYS A 315 -13.89 -31.45 28.61
N TYR A 316 -15.08 -30.88 28.55
CA TYR A 316 -15.22 -29.47 28.79
C TYR A 316 -14.80 -29.13 30.23
N GLU A 317 -13.85 -28.20 30.37
CA GLU A 317 -13.27 -27.78 31.66
C GLU A 317 -13.60 -26.32 32.01
N GLY A 318 -14.32 -25.60 31.14
CA GLY A 318 -14.74 -24.23 31.39
C GLY A 318 -15.97 -24.12 32.29
N ASP A 319 -16.32 -22.88 32.64
CA ASP A 319 -17.53 -22.59 33.41
C ASP A 319 -18.80 -22.76 32.55
N PRO A 320 -19.88 -23.33 33.10
CA PRO A 320 -21.14 -23.43 32.37
C PRO A 320 -21.74 -22.05 32.10
N ASP A 321 -22.47 -21.90 30.98
CA ASP A 321 -23.18 -20.65 30.65
C ASP A 321 -24.35 -20.38 31.62
N GLY A 322 -24.85 -21.43 32.27
CA GLY A 322 -25.82 -21.33 33.34
C GLY A 322 -26.21 -22.69 33.92
N SER A 323 -27.00 -22.63 34.98
CA SER A 323 -27.56 -23.81 35.66
C SER A 323 -29.07 -23.71 35.70
N LEU A 324 -29.75 -24.71 35.16
CA LEU A 324 -31.21 -24.79 35.13
C LEU A 324 -31.72 -25.44 36.41
N THR A 325 -32.82 -24.90 36.97
CA THR A 325 -33.45 -25.48 38.17
C THR A 325 -34.98 -25.54 38.02
N GLY A 326 -35.62 -26.46 38.76
CA GLY A 326 -37.09 -26.52 38.86
C GLY A 326 -37.83 -26.66 37.51
N LEU A 327 -38.84 -25.82 37.29
CA LEU A 327 -39.66 -25.85 36.07
C LEU A 327 -38.92 -25.39 34.82
N GLU A 328 -37.93 -24.49 34.96
CA GLU A 328 -37.09 -24.04 33.86
C GLU A 328 -36.28 -25.22 33.31
N ASN A 329 -35.66 -26.00 34.21
CA ASN A 329 -34.96 -27.23 33.85
C ASN A 329 -35.87 -28.22 33.12
N PHE A 330 -37.08 -28.45 33.64
CA PHE A 330 -38.04 -29.34 33.01
C PHE A 330 -38.34 -28.92 31.56
N TRP A 331 -38.74 -27.66 31.35
CA TRP A 331 -39.12 -27.19 30.01
C TRP A 331 -37.95 -27.11 29.04
N TYR A 332 -36.79 -26.67 29.51
CA TYR A 332 -35.60 -26.55 28.67
C TYR A 332 -35.12 -27.92 28.20
N THR A 333 -34.95 -28.87 29.11
CA THR A 333 -34.53 -30.24 28.78
C THR A 333 -35.60 -30.99 27.96
N PHE A 334 -36.89 -30.72 28.18
CA PHE A 334 -37.98 -31.22 27.35
C PHE A 334 -37.85 -30.72 25.90
N ASN A 335 -37.60 -29.43 25.70
CA ASN A 335 -37.40 -28.84 24.38
C ASN A 335 -36.15 -29.40 23.68
N LEU A 336 -35.11 -29.77 24.44
CA LEU A 336 -33.94 -30.48 23.92
C LEU A 336 -34.18 -31.97 23.66
N GLY A 337 -35.37 -32.52 23.91
CA GLY A 337 -35.66 -33.95 23.74
C GLY A 337 -35.00 -34.86 24.79
N LEU A 338 -34.51 -34.30 25.90
CA LEU A 338 -33.73 -34.97 26.94
C LEU A 338 -34.57 -35.28 28.19
N LEU A 339 -35.68 -35.99 28.02
CA LEU A 339 -36.64 -36.29 29.10
C LEU A 339 -36.03 -36.95 30.34
N GLY A 340 -35.00 -37.77 30.18
CA GLY A 340 -34.29 -38.41 31.29
C GLY A 340 -33.57 -37.44 32.23
N TYR A 341 -33.33 -36.21 31.78
CA TYR A 341 -32.65 -35.15 32.52
C TYR A 341 -33.62 -34.13 33.13
N ALA A 342 -34.88 -34.13 32.70
CA ALA A 342 -35.92 -33.21 33.17
C ALA A 342 -36.27 -33.40 34.65
N THR A 343 -35.99 -34.58 35.22
CA THR A 343 -36.25 -34.90 36.63
C THR A 343 -35.05 -34.66 37.55
N ARG A 344 -33.87 -34.29 37.00
CA ARG A 344 -32.71 -33.93 37.81
C ARG A 344 -32.96 -32.59 38.52
N PRO A 345 -32.43 -32.40 39.75
CA PRO A 345 -32.63 -31.14 40.48
C PRO A 345 -32.03 -29.92 39.77
N THR A 346 -30.85 -30.11 39.18
CA THR A 346 -30.08 -29.10 38.48
C THR A 346 -29.42 -29.71 37.25
N ASN A 347 -29.34 -28.96 36.15
CA ASN A 347 -28.49 -29.31 35.01
C ASN A 347 -27.76 -28.05 34.52
N ASP A 348 -26.46 -28.19 34.31
CA ASP A 348 -25.64 -27.15 33.71
C ASP A 348 -25.71 -27.27 32.18
N PHE A 349 -25.54 -26.16 31.46
CA PHE A 349 -25.67 -26.14 30.02
C PHE A 349 -24.70 -25.16 29.36
N LEU A 350 -24.48 -25.38 28.06
CA LEU A 350 -23.83 -24.44 27.16
C LEU A 350 -24.80 -24.02 26.04
N ILE A 351 -24.80 -22.73 25.70
CA ILE A 351 -25.56 -22.14 24.59
C ILE A 351 -24.63 -21.42 23.63
N ASN A 352 -25.11 -21.18 22.41
CA ASN A 352 -24.40 -20.36 21.43
C ASN A 352 -22.92 -20.77 21.32
N ARG A 353 -22.63 -22.06 21.14
CA ARG A 353 -21.25 -22.52 21.01
C ARG A 353 -20.65 -22.13 19.66
N ASN A 354 -21.51 -21.92 18.66
CA ASN A 354 -21.14 -21.28 17.42
C ASN A 354 -20.64 -19.86 17.72
N ILE A 355 -19.38 -19.58 17.40
CA ILE A 355 -18.71 -18.35 17.81
C ILE A 355 -19.39 -17.08 17.26
N ARG A 356 -19.99 -17.14 16.07
CA ARG A 356 -20.74 -16.00 15.51
C ARG A 356 -22.01 -15.71 16.29
N THR A 357 -22.79 -16.74 16.62
CA THR A 357 -24.03 -16.56 17.40
C THR A 357 -23.72 -16.15 18.85
N ARG A 358 -22.60 -16.63 19.40
CA ARG A 358 -22.12 -16.27 20.74
C ARG A 358 -21.87 -14.78 20.87
N VAL A 359 -21.06 -14.21 19.99
CA VAL A 359 -20.74 -12.78 20.03
C VAL A 359 -21.96 -11.96 19.66
N ALA A 360 -22.70 -12.33 18.61
CA ALA A 360 -23.89 -11.59 18.17
C ALA A 360 -24.96 -11.49 19.28
N GLY A 361 -25.10 -12.54 20.11
CA GLY A 361 -26.07 -12.58 21.21
C GLY A 361 -25.85 -11.53 22.31
N ILE A 362 -24.65 -10.96 22.42
CA ILE A 362 -24.30 -9.94 23.43
C ILE A 362 -24.07 -8.55 22.83
N LEU A 363 -24.17 -8.39 21.51
CA LEU A 363 -24.01 -7.11 20.85
C LEU A 363 -25.23 -6.20 21.01
N LEU A 364 -24.98 -4.93 21.30
CA LEU A 364 -25.99 -3.89 21.28
C LEU A 364 -26.43 -3.59 19.84
N PRO A 365 -27.64 -3.04 19.64
CA PRO A 365 -28.12 -2.65 18.31
C PRO A 365 -27.14 -1.71 17.59
N ASN A 366 -27.09 -1.80 16.26
CA ASN A 366 -26.20 -1.06 15.35
C ASN A 366 -24.71 -1.44 15.45
N LEU A 367 -24.37 -2.54 16.12
CA LEU A 367 -23.09 -3.21 15.93
C LEU A 367 -23.27 -4.37 14.96
N GLN A 368 -22.23 -4.65 14.19
CA GLN A 368 -22.21 -5.73 13.23
C GLN A 368 -20.89 -6.51 13.38
N LEU A 369 -20.98 -7.82 13.13
CA LEU A 369 -19.83 -8.70 13.06
C LEU A 369 -19.33 -8.78 11.63
N ASP A 370 -18.03 -8.98 11.50
CA ASP A 370 -17.51 -9.51 10.25
C ASP A 370 -18.08 -10.93 10.01
N TYR A 371 -18.36 -11.25 8.74
CA TYR A 371 -18.96 -12.53 8.37
C TYR A 371 -17.95 -13.68 8.47
N ASP A 372 -16.65 -13.39 8.34
CA ASP A 372 -15.56 -14.37 8.22
C ASP A 372 -14.61 -14.33 9.44
N PRO A 373 -14.97 -14.99 10.54
CA PRO A 373 -14.10 -15.12 11.71
C PRO A 373 -12.96 -16.11 11.42
N TYR A 374 -11.78 -15.86 11.97
CA TYR A 374 -10.58 -16.64 11.66
C TYR A 374 -9.82 -17.05 12.92
N LEU A 375 -8.99 -18.09 12.81
CA LEU A 375 -8.13 -18.52 13.92
C LEU A 375 -6.93 -17.58 14.11
N VAL A 376 -6.62 -17.31 15.37
CA VAL A 376 -5.39 -16.63 15.81
C VAL A 376 -4.66 -17.46 16.88
N PHE A 377 -3.35 -17.34 16.91
CA PHE A 377 -2.47 -18.22 17.68
C PHE A 377 -1.61 -17.44 18.68
N ASP A 378 -1.71 -17.79 19.96
CA ASP A 378 -0.75 -17.41 21.01
C ASP A 378 0.24 -18.56 21.19
N SER A 379 1.24 -18.61 20.31
CA SER A 379 2.24 -19.68 20.28
C SER A 379 3.11 -19.70 21.53
N ALA A 380 3.27 -18.58 22.24
CA ALA A 380 4.03 -18.55 23.50
C ALA A 380 3.33 -19.36 24.61
N ARG A 381 1.99 -19.39 24.58
CA ARG A 381 1.16 -20.15 25.54
C ARG A 381 0.61 -21.46 24.98
N GLY A 382 0.86 -21.75 23.69
CA GLY A 382 0.29 -22.89 22.99
C GLY A 382 -1.25 -22.85 22.99
N LYS A 383 -1.83 -21.66 22.78
CA LYS A 383 -3.29 -21.45 22.75
C LYS A 383 -3.75 -20.92 21.41
N MET A 384 -4.97 -21.28 21.02
CA MET A 384 -5.62 -20.78 19.82
C MET A 384 -7.01 -20.23 20.14
N TYR A 385 -7.42 -19.23 19.38
CA TYR A 385 -8.66 -18.49 19.58
C TYR A 385 -9.34 -18.24 18.24
N TYR A 386 -10.65 -18.09 18.24
CA TYR A 386 -11.33 -17.41 17.14
C TYR A 386 -11.29 -15.90 17.36
N ALA A 387 -10.92 -15.15 16.33
CA ALA A 387 -11.01 -13.70 16.30
C ALA A 387 -12.27 -13.28 15.53
N VAL A 388 -13.15 -12.54 16.19
CA VAL A 388 -14.37 -12.00 15.60
C VAL A 388 -14.31 -10.48 15.61
N SER A 389 -14.26 -9.87 14.43
CA SER A 389 -14.22 -8.42 14.27
C SER A 389 -15.58 -7.76 14.50
N ILE A 390 -15.58 -6.63 15.20
CA ILE A 390 -16.79 -5.87 15.56
C ILE A 390 -16.67 -4.43 15.05
N PHE A 391 -17.69 -3.97 14.34
CA PHE A 391 -17.75 -2.61 13.81
C PHE A 391 -19.14 -1.98 13.95
N THR A 392 -19.22 -0.65 13.82
CA THR A 392 -20.49 0.09 13.86
C THR A 392 -21.20 0.06 12.51
N ASN A 393 -22.52 -0.01 12.54
CA ASN A 393 -23.40 0.17 11.39
C ASN A 393 -24.60 1.05 11.79
N ILE A 394 -24.36 2.34 12.00
CA ILE A 394 -25.36 3.28 12.55
C ILE A 394 -25.92 4.17 11.44
N TYR A 395 -27.20 4.01 11.10
CA TYR A 395 -27.88 4.85 10.11
C TYR A 395 -28.30 6.20 10.72
N ILE A 396 -27.75 7.30 10.20
CA ILE A 396 -28.10 8.67 10.66
C ILE A 396 -29.27 9.28 9.85
N GLY A 397 -29.45 8.87 8.59
CA GLY A 397 -30.44 9.44 7.67
C GLY A 397 -30.03 10.81 7.08
N SER A 398 -30.95 11.46 6.34
CA SER A 398 -30.73 12.73 5.63
C SER A 398 -29.76 12.63 4.45
N TYR A 399 -28.67 13.42 4.42
CA TYR A 399 -27.71 13.46 3.30
C TYR A 399 -26.65 12.34 3.38
N ALA A 400 -26.51 11.65 4.51
CA ALA A 400 -25.61 10.52 4.60
C ALA A 400 -26.20 9.30 3.89
N ARG A 401 -25.50 8.80 2.87
CA ARG A 401 -25.92 7.64 2.06
C ARG A 401 -25.45 6.32 2.61
N TYR A 402 -24.45 6.37 3.48
CA TYR A 402 -23.89 5.24 4.18
C TYR A 402 -23.93 5.45 5.69
N PRO A 403 -24.03 4.37 6.47
CA PRO A 403 -24.04 4.40 7.93
C PRO A 403 -22.70 4.89 8.50
N ILE A 404 -22.65 5.14 9.81
CA ILE A 404 -21.38 5.31 10.53
C ILE A 404 -20.68 3.97 10.60
N LEU A 405 -19.52 3.88 9.97
CA LEU A 405 -18.72 2.67 9.81
C LEU A 405 -17.37 2.86 10.51
N ARG A 406 -17.19 2.22 11.67
CA ARG A 406 -15.95 2.28 12.46
C ARG A 406 -15.58 0.91 12.97
N PHE A 407 -14.34 0.49 12.71
CA PHE A 407 -13.79 -0.73 13.29
C PHE A 407 -13.48 -0.51 14.77
N LEU A 408 -14.29 -1.09 15.66
CA LEU A 408 -14.14 -0.90 17.10
C LEU A 408 -13.06 -1.80 17.70
N GLY A 409 -12.92 -3.02 17.20
CA GLY A 409 -11.97 -3.99 17.71
C GLY A 409 -12.43 -5.43 17.46
N ILE A 410 -11.76 -6.37 18.12
CA ILE A 410 -12.00 -7.80 17.98
C ILE A 410 -12.40 -8.42 19.32
N CYS A 411 -13.26 -9.45 19.26
CA CYS A 411 -13.55 -10.34 20.36
C CYS A 411 -12.81 -11.66 20.11
N LEU A 412 -11.91 -12.05 21.01
CA LEU A 412 -11.32 -13.37 21.00
C LEU A 412 -12.20 -14.34 21.77
N ILE A 413 -12.41 -15.53 21.21
CA ILE A 413 -13.12 -16.63 21.86
C ILE A 413 -12.13 -17.77 22.08
N ASP A 414 -11.90 -18.15 23.34
CA ASP A 414 -11.11 -19.34 23.66
C ASP A 414 -11.88 -20.58 23.20
N VAL A 415 -11.31 -21.31 22.25
CA VAL A 415 -11.99 -22.46 21.62
C VAL A 415 -12.27 -23.61 22.58
N LYS A 416 -11.58 -23.65 23.74
CA LYS A 416 -11.77 -24.67 24.79
C LYS A 416 -12.83 -24.25 25.80
N THR A 417 -12.81 -23.00 26.24
CA THR A 417 -13.65 -22.55 27.37
C THR A 417 -14.88 -21.75 26.93
N GLY A 418 -14.83 -21.10 25.76
CA GLY A 418 -15.87 -20.19 25.30
C GLY A 418 -15.85 -18.81 25.97
N GLU A 419 -14.78 -18.52 26.71
CA GLU A 419 -14.52 -17.20 27.32
C GLU A 419 -14.26 -16.16 26.22
N MET A 420 -14.76 -14.94 26.42
CA MET A 420 -14.72 -13.85 25.44
C MET A 420 -13.88 -12.68 25.97
N ASP A 421 -12.80 -12.37 25.26
CA ASP A 421 -11.90 -11.25 25.55
C ASP A 421 -12.01 -10.15 24.48
N PHE A 422 -12.27 -8.91 24.89
CA PHE A 422 -12.49 -7.79 23.97
C PHE A 422 -11.24 -6.92 23.82
N TYR A 423 -10.68 -6.85 22.62
CA TYR A 423 -9.51 -6.03 22.29
C TYR A 423 -9.87 -4.88 21.36
N ARG A 424 -9.58 -3.65 21.77
CA ARG A 424 -9.91 -2.46 20.98
C ARG A 424 -8.99 -2.30 19.78
N ASN A 425 -9.52 -1.69 18.72
CA ASN A 425 -8.71 -1.11 17.66
C ASN A 425 -7.93 0.08 18.23
N HIS A 426 -6.61 -0.07 18.38
CA HIS A 426 -5.73 0.98 18.93
C HIS A 426 -5.38 2.09 17.92
N MET A 427 -5.67 1.90 16.63
CA MET A 427 -5.48 2.89 15.57
C MET A 427 -6.71 3.78 15.35
N LEU A 428 -7.82 3.51 16.03
CA LEU A 428 -9.06 4.27 15.85
C LEU A 428 -8.95 5.68 16.48
N GLU A 429 -8.91 6.71 15.64
CA GLU A 429 -8.93 8.10 16.11
C GLU A 429 -10.33 8.54 16.56
N THR A 430 -10.47 8.90 17.83
CA THR A 430 -11.75 9.32 18.42
C THR A 430 -11.92 10.84 18.51
N THR A 431 -10.83 11.61 18.54
CA THR A 431 -10.85 13.06 18.79
C THR A 431 -11.15 13.88 17.56
N THR A 432 -10.78 13.38 16.39
CA THR A 432 -10.93 14.01 15.07
C THR A 432 -12.24 13.62 14.39
N ASP A 433 -12.82 12.47 14.74
CA ASP A 433 -14.05 11.95 14.15
C ASP A 433 -15.29 12.77 14.57
N PRO A 434 -15.94 13.50 13.63
CA PRO A 434 -17.12 14.31 13.94
C PRO A 434 -18.34 13.46 14.36
N THR A 435 -18.32 12.17 14.09
CA THR A 435 -19.41 11.23 14.42
C THR A 435 -19.23 10.56 15.78
N TYR A 436 -18.06 10.71 16.45
CA TYR A 436 -17.74 10.07 17.73
C TYR A 436 -18.83 10.21 18.82
N PRO A 437 -19.50 11.37 19.00
CA PRO A 437 -20.56 11.48 20.00
C PRO A 437 -21.71 10.48 19.84
N LEU A 438 -21.93 9.96 18.63
CA LEU A 438 -22.99 9.01 18.31
C LEU A 438 -22.62 7.55 18.61
N TRP A 439 -21.33 7.21 18.63
CA TRP A 439 -20.87 5.82 18.81
C TRP A 439 -19.96 5.59 20.02
N LYS A 440 -19.54 6.65 20.73
CA LYS A 440 -18.69 6.57 21.93
C LYS A 440 -19.18 5.58 23.00
N ILE A 441 -20.48 5.32 23.07
CA ILE A 441 -21.05 4.35 24.02
C ILE A 441 -20.55 2.93 23.74
N TYR A 442 -20.39 2.56 22.47
CA TYR A 442 -19.94 1.22 22.07
C TYR A 442 -18.44 1.02 22.32
N TYR A 443 -17.66 2.09 22.30
CA TYR A 443 -16.21 2.07 22.56
C TYR A 443 -15.85 2.30 24.04
N SER A 444 -16.85 2.43 24.92
CA SER A 444 -16.64 2.63 26.35
C SER A 444 -16.35 1.31 27.07
N GLN A 445 -15.35 1.32 27.96
CA GLN A 445 -15.02 0.20 28.85
C GLN A 445 -16.17 -0.20 29.78
N THR A 446 -17.15 0.68 30.01
CA THR A 446 -18.35 0.37 30.80
C THR A 446 -19.37 -0.48 30.05
N THR A 447 -19.31 -0.49 28.72
CA THR A 447 -20.27 -1.17 27.85
C THR A 447 -19.71 -2.49 27.36
N TYR A 448 -18.46 -2.49 26.89
CA TYR A 448 -17.68 -3.70 26.62
C TYR A 448 -16.32 -3.56 27.29
N PRO A 449 -15.74 -4.63 27.86
CA PRO A 449 -14.49 -4.59 28.62
C PRO A 449 -13.27 -4.49 27.69
N TRP A 450 -13.20 -3.45 26.87
CA TRP A 450 -12.13 -3.21 25.89
C TRP A 450 -10.75 -3.07 26.55
N GLN A 451 -9.81 -3.92 26.13
CA GLN A 451 -8.40 -3.86 26.50
C GLN A 451 -7.48 -3.67 25.27
N ASP A 452 -6.21 -3.33 25.49
CA ASP A 452 -5.24 -3.21 24.40
C ASP A 452 -4.77 -4.59 23.91
N PRO A 453 -4.64 -4.80 22.59
CA PRO A 453 -4.17 -6.08 22.06
C PRO A 453 -2.69 -6.33 22.44
N PRO A 454 -2.34 -7.55 22.87
CA PRO A 454 -0.95 -7.93 23.10
C PRO A 454 -0.17 -8.01 21.78
N GLU A 455 1.17 -7.94 21.85
CA GLU A 455 2.04 -7.91 20.66
C GLU A 455 1.85 -9.11 19.72
N TRP A 456 1.61 -10.32 20.26
CA TRP A 456 1.36 -11.51 19.44
C TRP A 456 0.07 -11.37 18.62
N LEU A 457 -0.94 -10.69 19.18
CA LEU A 457 -2.23 -10.50 18.54
C LEU A 457 -2.16 -9.40 17.50
N LYS A 458 -1.48 -8.28 17.81
CA LYS A 458 -1.32 -7.14 16.87
C LYS A 458 -0.85 -7.57 15.49
N LYS A 459 0.08 -8.52 15.40
CA LYS A 459 0.60 -9.06 14.13
C LYS A 459 -0.42 -9.86 13.32
N GLN A 460 -1.48 -10.35 13.96
CA GLN A 460 -2.52 -11.22 13.36
C GLN A 460 -3.87 -10.50 13.19
N ILE A 461 -4.02 -9.26 13.68
CA ILE A 461 -5.27 -8.50 13.50
C ILE A 461 -5.40 -8.08 12.04
N ARG A 462 -6.58 -8.30 11.49
CA ARG A 462 -6.97 -7.85 10.15
C ARG A 462 -7.99 -6.75 10.24
N TYR A 463 -7.99 -5.93 9.20
CA TYR A 463 -9.10 -5.02 9.00
C TYR A 463 -10.32 -5.83 8.53
N PRO A 464 -11.54 -5.59 9.06
CA PRO A 464 -12.68 -6.45 8.76
C PRO A 464 -13.10 -6.34 7.30
N GLU A 465 -13.22 -7.47 6.60
CA GLU A 465 -13.62 -7.58 5.20
C GLU A 465 -14.96 -6.92 4.95
N THR A 466 -15.98 -7.32 5.72
CA THR A 466 -17.36 -6.86 5.54
C THR A 466 -17.44 -5.34 5.71
N LEU A 467 -16.68 -4.79 6.67
CA LEU A 467 -16.59 -3.35 6.89
C LEU A 467 -15.95 -2.67 5.68
N PHE A 468 -14.77 -3.15 5.25
CA PHE A 468 -14.02 -2.53 4.18
C PHE A 468 -14.79 -2.56 2.86
N GLU A 469 -15.47 -3.67 2.54
CA GLU A 469 -16.31 -3.75 1.35
C GLU A 469 -17.41 -2.67 1.32
N ILE A 470 -18.04 -2.38 2.46
CA ILE A 470 -19.08 -1.33 2.51
C ILE A 470 -18.43 0.04 2.34
N GLN A 471 -17.24 0.25 2.93
CA GLN A 471 -16.47 1.49 2.76
C GLN A 471 -16.02 1.68 1.31
N LEU A 472 -15.54 0.63 0.65
CA LEU A 472 -15.18 0.61 -0.77
C LEU A 472 -16.37 0.96 -1.66
N ARG A 473 -17.52 0.29 -1.46
CA ARG A 473 -18.76 0.60 -2.18
C ARG A 473 -19.21 2.06 -2.02
N ALA A 474 -18.95 2.67 -0.87
CA ALA A 474 -19.14 4.10 -0.70
C ALA A 474 -18.07 4.89 -1.47
N ASN A 475 -16.80 4.53 -1.31
CA ASN A 475 -15.69 5.25 -1.92
C ASN A 475 -15.74 5.23 -3.44
N TYR A 476 -16.20 4.15 -4.09
CA TYR A 476 -16.36 4.03 -5.55
C TYR A 476 -17.09 5.21 -6.20
N ARG A 477 -17.93 5.91 -5.45
CA ARG A 477 -18.64 7.11 -5.89
C ARG A 477 -18.25 8.38 -5.14
N TYR A 478 -18.13 8.30 -3.81
CA TYR A 478 -18.00 9.48 -2.95
C TYR A 478 -16.55 9.96 -2.77
N HIS A 479 -15.58 9.35 -3.44
CA HIS A 479 -14.26 9.95 -3.61
C HIS A 479 -14.30 11.17 -4.56
N VAL A 480 -15.23 11.17 -5.53
CA VAL A 480 -15.38 12.27 -6.51
C VAL A 480 -15.99 13.50 -5.84
N GLN A 481 -15.18 14.55 -5.69
CA GLN A 481 -15.57 15.81 -5.07
C GLN A 481 -15.73 16.97 -6.07
N ASP A 482 -15.37 16.79 -7.35
CA ASP A 482 -15.57 17.80 -8.39
C ASP A 482 -16.95 17.67 -9.06
N ALA A 483 -17.59 18.82 -9.28
CA ALA A 483 -18.95 18.88 -9.83
C ALA A 483 -19.04 18.35 -11.26
N GLN A 484 -18.00 18.58 -12.06
CA GLN A 484 -17.99 18.23 -13.47
C GLN A 484 -17.71 16.76 -13.66
N THR A 485 -16.74 16.22 -12.92
CA THR A 485 -16.46 14.79 -12.89
C THR A 485 -17.67 14.01 -12.36
N TRP A 486 -18.33 14.49 -11.29
CA TRP A 486 -19.55 13.86 -10.77
C TRP A 486 -20.71 13.86 -11.77
N LEU A 487 -20.91 14.99 -12.48
CA LEU A 487 -21.98 15.09 -13.48
C LEU A 487 -21.76 14.15 -14.66
N ARG A 488 -20.50 14.00 -15.12
CA ARG A 488 -20.15 13.10 -16.22
C ARG A 488 -20.03 11.64 -15.80
N GLN A 489 -19.79 11.37 -14.51
CA GLN A 489 -19.59 10.04 -13.94
C GLN A 489 -18.35 9.32 -14.51
N ASP A 490 -17.37 10.08 -14.99
CA ASP A 490 -16.19 9.52 -15.67
C ASP A 490 -15.19 8.83 -14.74
N ASP A 491 -15.30 9.10 -13.43
CA ASP A 491 -14.43 8.61 -12.37
C ASP A 491 -15.23 7.87 -11.30
N PHE A 492 -16.33 7.23 -11.71
CA PHE A 492 -17.03 6.29 -10.85
C PHE A 492 -16.46 4.90 -11.09
N HIS A 493 -16.37 4.13 -10.00
CA HIS A 493 -15.78 2.80 -10.01
C HIS A 493 -16.83 1.71 -9.84
N GLU A 494 -16.54 0.55 -10.41
CA GLU A 494 -17.23 -0.70 -10.14
C GLU A 494 -16.23 -1.83 -9.93
N ARG A 495 -16.64 -2.84 -9.18
CA ARG A 495 -15.84 -4.05 -9.00
C ARG A 495 -15.93 -4.89 -10.28
N PRO A 496 -14.80 -5.43 -10.79
CA PRO A 496 -14.79 -6.30 -11.96
C PRO A 496 -15.71 -7.52 -11.83
N GLU A 497 -16.10 -8.08 -12.98
CA GLU A 497 -16.78 -9.39 -13.03
C GLU A 497 -15.83 -10.47 -12.46
N ASP A 498 -16.26 -11.18 -11.42
CA ASP A 498 -15.47 -12.10 -10.58
C ASP A 498 -14.35 -11.45 -9.74
N GLY A 499 -14.38 -10.12 -9.56
CA GLY A 499 -13.53 -9.43 -8.59
C GLY A 499 -13.99 -9.67 -7.16
N ASP A 500 -13.04 -9.66 -6.23
CA ASP A 500 -13.29 -9.78 -4.78
C ASP A 500 -12.24 -8.96 -3.99
N LEU A 501 -12.45 -8.79 -2.69
CA LEU A 501 -11.39 -8.31 -1.79
C LEU A 501 -10.43 -9.46 -1.50
N PHE A 502 -9.27 -9.46 -2.16
CA PHE A 502 -8.26 -10.49 -1.94
C PHE A 502 -7.23 -10.03 -0.92
N TYR A 503 -7.17 -10.73 0.21
CA TYR A 503 -6.01 -10.65 1.09
C TYR A 503 -4.87 -11.41 0.45
N ILE A 504 -3.68 -10.82 0.24
CA ILE A 504 -2.50 -11.48 -0.32
C ILE A 504 -1.22 -10.95 0.32
N GLU A 505 -0.13 -11.70 0.19
CA GLU A 505 1.22 -11.20 0.46
C GLU A 505 1.74 -10.41 -0.73
N THR A 506 2.11 -9.15 -0.53
CA THR A 506 2.66 -8.31 -1.60
C THR A 506 3.54 -7.20 -1.02
N ASP A 507 4.30 -6.53 -1.88
CA ASP A 507 5.10 -5.36 -1.49
C ASP A 507 4.34 -4.08 -1.84
N VAL A 508 4.03 -3.27 -0.83
CA VAL A 508 3.36 -1.97 -0.97
C VAL A 508 4.27 -0.78 -0.65
N GLY A 509 5.58 -1.04 -0.47
CA GLY A 509 6.61 -0.03 -0.23
C GLY A 509 7.58 -0.37 0.92
N ASP A 510 7.10 -1.14 1.90
CA ASP A 510 7.82 -1.45 3.14
C ASP A 510 8.30 -2.92 3.18
N GLY A 511 8.42 -3.57 2.01
CA GLY A 511 8.69 -4.99 1.88
C GLY A 511 7.41 -5.83 1.82
N ILE A 512 7.58 -7.17 1.73
CA ILE A 512 6.43 -8.08 1.70
C ILE A 512 5.65 -8.00 3.00
N GLU A 513 4.37 -7.68 2.87
CA GLU A 513 3.41 -7.69 3.96
C GLU A 513 2.06 -8.28 3.51
N TYR A 514 1.24 -8.62 4.49
CA TYR A 514 -0.11 -9.13 4.26
C TYR A 514 -1.11 -7.98 4.17
N ALA A 515 -1.73 -7.82 3.00
CA ALA A 515 -2.64 -6.71 2.71
C ALA A 515 -3.90 -7.17 1.97
N GLY A 516 -5.03 -6.50 2.22
CA GLY A 516 -6.26 -6.66 1.46
C GLY A 516 -6.25 -5.79 0.22
N ILE A 517 -6.57 -6.35 -0.94
CA ILE A 517 -6.52 -5.69 -2.24
C ILE A 517 -7.85 -5.83 -2.98
N ASP A 518 -8.41 -4.72 -3.42
CA ASP A 518 -9.62 -4.66 -4.23
C ASP A 518 -9.36 -3.88 -5.52
N LEU A 519 -9.52 -4.58 -6.65
CA LEU A 519 -9.35 -4.00 -7.99
C LEU A 519 -10.66 -3.37 -8.44
N VAL A 520 -10.56 -2.23 -9.14
CA VAL A 520 -11.74 -1.51 -9.65
C VAL A 520 -11.58 -1.10 -11.09
N GLU A 521 -12.70 -1.08 -11.82
CA GLU A 521 -12.84 -0.65 -13.20
C GLU A 521 -13.70 0.63 -13.29
N TYR A 522 -13.56 1.39 -14.37
CA TYR A 522 -14.41 2.57 -14.60
C TYR A 522 -15.83 2.16 -15.04
N VAL A 523 -16.84 2.74 -14.40
CA VAL A 523 -18.26 2.45 -14.70
C VAL A 523 -18.61 2.79 -16.15
N GLY A 524 -19.27 1.85 -16.84
CA GLY A 524 -19.92 2.10 -18.13
C GLY A 524 -18.96 2.28 -19.31
N ARG A 525 -17.73 1.78 -19.20
CA ARG A 525 -16.79 1.68 -20.33
C ARG A 525 -16.99 0.35 -21.07
N GLU A 526 -16.94 0.37 -22.40
CA GLU A 526 -17.09 -0.85 -23.22
C GLU A 526 -15.88 -1.80 -23.07
N ALA A 527 -14.70 -1.24 -22.81
CA ALA A 527 -13.52 -1.99 -22.41
C ALA A 527 -13.38 -1.86 -20.89
N ASN A 528 -13.31 -3.00 -20.20
CA ASN A 528 -13.09 -3.12 -18.76
C ASN A 528 -11.68 -2.61 -18.39
N LEU A 529 -11.53 -1.28 -18.33
CA LEU A 529 -10.28 -0.61 -18.01
C LEU A 529 -10.13 -0.47 -16.50
N LEU A 530 -8.95 -0.83 -15.99
CA LEU A 530 -8.63 -0.71 -14.58
C LEU A 530 -8.57 0.77 -14.17
N ALA A 531 -9.45 1.17 -13.24
CA ALA A 531 -9.48 2.50 -12.65
C ALA A 531 -8.46 2.64 -11.52
N GLY A 532 -8.12 1.53 -10.88
CA GLY A 532 -7.11 1.51 -9.83
C GLY A 532 -7.22 0.28 -8.94
N MET A 533 -6.53 0.38 -7.81
CA MET A 533 -6.41 -0.67 -6.80
C MET A 533 -6.50 -0.04 -5.42
N TYR A 534 -7.47 -0.49 -4.62
CA TYR A 534 -7.55 -0.19 -3.21
C TYR A 534 -6.75 -1.22 -2.42
N VAL A 535 -5.95 -0.75 -1.48
CA VAL A 535 -5.13 -1.56 -0.57
C VAL A 535 -5.48 -1.20 0.85
N ILE A 536 -5.69 -2.18 1.71
CA ILE A 536 -5.85 -2.02 3.16
C ILE A 536 -4.78 -2.85 3.88
N ARG A 537 -3.99 -2.19 4.72
CA ARG A 537 -2.89 -2.84 5.44
C ARG A 537 -3.38 -3.45 6.75
N HIS A 538 -2.65 -4.47 7.23
CA HIS A 538 -2.97 -5.24 8.42
C HIS A 538 -1.81 -5.23 9.43
N GLY A 539 -1.98 -5.93 10.55
CA GLY A 539 -0.89 -6.14 11.49
C GLY A 539 -0.41 -4.82 12.13
N ALA A 540 0.87 -4.49 11.88
CA ALA A 540 1.48 -3.26 12.40
C ALA A 540 0.90 -1.98 11.78
N ASN A 541 0.44 -2.05 10.53
CA ASN A 541 -0.12 -0.94 9.75
C ASN A 541 -1.66 -1.01 9.67
N LEU A 542 -2.29 -1.63 10.66
CA LEU A 542 -3.72 -1.89 10.69
C LEU A 542 -4.56 -0.62 10.40
N GLY A 543 -5.34 -0.68 9.31
CA GLY A 543 -6.29 0.39 8.96
C GLY A 543 -5.75 1.47 8.04
N GLU A 544 -4.45 1.44 7.69
CA GLU A 544 -3.89 2.30 6.64
C GLU A 544 -4.43 1.84 5.28
N ALA A 545 -5.19 2.70 4.61
CA ALA A 545 -5.75 2.42 3.29
C ALA A 545 -5.13 3.32 2.22
N ILE A 546 -4.78 2.72 1.09
CA ILE A 546 -4.16 3.41 -0.04
C ILE A 546 -4.99 3.12 -1.29
N PHE A 547 -5.26 4.14 -2.10
CA PHE A 547 -5.85 3.99 -3.42
C PHE A 547 -4.83 4.35 -4.49
N TYR A 548 -4.37 3.34 -5.22
CA TYR A 548 -3.51 3.49 -6.37
C TYR A 548 -4.35 3.73 -7.63
N HIS A 549 -4.39 4.96 -8.13
CA HIS A 549 -5.30 5.39 -9.21
C HIS A 549 -4.64 5.45 -10.59
N THR A 550 -5.43 5.27 -11.65
CA THR A 550 -4.99 5.35 -13.06
C THR A 550 -5.39 6.66 -13.77
N ARG A 551 -5.86 7.68 -13.03
CA ARG A 551 -6.39 8.91 -13.65
C ARG A 551 -5.37 9.77 -14.40
N GLU A 552 -4.08 9.63 -14.09
CA GLU A 552 -3.01 10.51 -14.58
C GLU A 552 -2.13 9.86 -15.65
N ILE A 553 -2.37 8.60 -15.98
CA ILE A 553 -1.60 7.88 -16.99
C ILE A 553 -2.23 8.03 -18.37
N THR A 554 -1.39 8.07 -19.40
CA THR A 554 -1.82 8.14 -20.80
C THR A 554 -2.20 6.79 -21.37
N GLU A 555 -1.67 5.72 -20.78
CA GLU A 555 -1.89 4.33 -21.21
C GLU A 555 -2.98 3.69 -20.35
N ASN A 556 -3.87 2.94 -20.99
CA ASN A 556 -4.97 2.27 -20.29
C ASN A 556 -4.51 0.91 -19.77
N LEU A 557 -4.61 0.66 -18.47
CA LEU A 557 -4.39 -0.68 -17.90
C LEU A 557 -5.60 -1.58 -18.16
N ILE A 558 -5.33 -2.83 -18.47
CA ILE A 558 -6.38 -3.86 -18.57
C ILE A 558 -6.90 -4.25 -17.19
N GLY A 559 -8.21 -4.53 -17.09
CA GLY A 559 -8.81 -5.15 -15.92
C GLY A 559 -8.51 -6.65 -15.80
N PRO A 560 -8.79 -7.27 -14.64
CA PRO A 560 -8.47 -8.67 -14.36
C PRO A 560 -9.17 -9.67 -15.31
N LYS A 561 -10.39 -9.35 -15.77
CA LYS A 561 -11.08 -10.18 -16.77
C LYS A 561 -10.33 -10.20 -18.10
N THR A 562 -9.95 -9.02 -18.60
CA THR A 562 -9.18 -8.89 -19.84
C THR A 562 -7.82 -9.57 -19.72
N ALA A 563 -7.16 -9.49 -18.57
CA ALA A 563 -5.93 -10.25 -18.31
C ALA A 563 -6.17 -11.76 -18.43
N ARG A 564 -7.20 -12.29 -17.75
CA ARG A 564 -7.57 -13.71 -17.80
C ARG A 564 -7.90 -14.20 -19.21
N ASP A 565 -8.65 -13.41 -19.97
CA ASP A 565 -9.02 -13.73 -21.36
C ASP A 565 -7.79 -13.71 -22.27
N THR A 566 -6.88 -12.75 -22.06
CA THR A 566 -5.60 -12.64 -22.80
C THR A 566 -4.74 -13.87 -22.54
N TYR A 567 -4.53 -14.23 -21.28
CA TYR A 567 -3.81 -15.45 -20.90
C TYR A 567 -4.46 -16.70 -21.49
N SER A 568 -5.79 -16.82 -21.41
CA SER A 568 -6.52 -17.98 -21.93
C SER A 568 -6.41 -18.08 -23.46
N SER A 569 -6.37 -16.95 -24.16
CA SER A 569 -6.16 -16.88 -25.60
C SER A 569 -4.74 -17.26 -26.00
N ASP A 570 -3.73 -16.80 -25.26
CA ASP A 570 -2.32 -17.07 -25.58
C ASP A 570 -1.95 -18.53 -25.26
N ALA A 571 -2.35 -19.02 -24.08
CA ALA A 571 -2.15 -20.39 -23.63
C ALA A 571 -3.25 -21.38 -24.11
N THR A 572 -4.01 -21.05 -25.16
CA THR A 572 -5.17 -21.87 -25.61
C THR A 572 -4.81 -23.32 -25.87
N TYR A 573 -3.64 -23.60 -26.48
CA TYR A 573 -3.21 -24.96 -26.75
C TYR A 573 -3.01 -25.76 -25.45
N GLU A 574 -2.20 -25.26 -24.52
CA GLU A 574 -1.91 -25.93 -23.25
C GLU A 574 -3.16 -26.08 -22.38
N ILE A 575 -3.99 -25.04 -22.28
CA ILE A 575 -5.25 -25.07 -21.52
C ILE A 575 -6.20 -26.13 -22.10
N SER A 576 -6.27 -26.31 -23.41
CA SER A 576 -7.12 -27.32 -24.04
C SER A 576 -6.72 -28.77 -23.70
N LEU A 577 -5.45 -28.99 -23.32
CA LEU A 577 -4.95 -30.29 -22.87
C LEU A 577 -5.31 -30.57 -21.40
N ILE A 578 -5.65 -29.53 -20.63
CA ILE A 578 -6.05 -29.65 -19.23
C ILE A 578 -7.53 -30.05 -19.18
N GLN A 579 -7.79 -31.30 -18.79
CA GLN A 579 -9.16 -31.77 -18.62
C GLN A 579 -9.86 -31.01 -17.49
N GLY A 580 -11.04 -30.46 -17.77
CA GLY A 580 -11.79 -29.66 -16.81
C GLY A 580 -11.02 -28.42 -16.35
N ALA A 581 -10.33 -27.74 -17.28
CA ALA A 581 -9.57 -26.53 -16.97
C ALA A 581 -10.44 -25.49 -16.25
N ARG A 582 -9.96 -25.00 -15.11
CA ARG A 582 -10.57 -23.92 -14.33
C ARG A 582 -9.49 -22.93 -13.93
N ASN A 583 -9.67 -21.67 -14.31
CA ASN A 583 -8.83 -20.58 -13.81
C ASN A 583 -9.22 -20.26 -12.36
N GLY A 584 -8.20 -20.05 -11.51
CA GLY A 584 -8.35 -19.61 -10.13
C GLY A 584 -8.54 -18.10 -9.99
N ASN A 585 -8.12 -17.58 -8.85
CA ASN A 585 -8.13 -16.14 -8.58
C ASN A 585 -7.16 -15.42 -9.53
N THR A 586 -7.54 -14.23 -9.99
CA THR A 586 -6.65 -13.33 -10.72
C THR A 586 -6.08 -12.32 -9.73
N LEU A 587 -4.82 -12.51 -9.35
CA LEU A 587 -4.13 -11.70 -8.35
C LEU A 587 -3.16 -10.75 -9.03
N LEU A 588 -2.80 -9.63 -8.38
CA LEU A 588 -1.97 -8.58 -8.98
C LEU A 588 -0.71 -8.39 -8.12
N TYR A 589 0.46 -8.41 -8.77
CA TYR A 589 1.77 -8.29 -8.11
C TYR A 589 2.67 -7.26 -8.84
N PRO A 590 3.53 -6.53 -8.11
CA PRO A 590 4.57 -5.71 -8.71
C PRO A 590 5.76 -6.62 -9.04
N LEU A 591 6.04 -6.82 -10.33
CA LEU A 591 7.15 -7.67 -10.80
C LEU A 591 7.87 -6.96 -11.95
N GLY A 592 9.19 -7.07 -12.03
CA GLY A 592 9.98 -6.54 -13.15
C GLY A 592 9.73 -5.04 -13.42
N ASN A 593 9.59 -4.23 -12.37
CA ASN A 593 9.21 -2.80 -12.43
C ASN A 593 7.87 -2.49 -13.10
N SER A 594 7.03 -3.49 -13.35
CA SER A 594 5.66 -3.31 -13.86
C SER A 594 4.64 -4.09 -13.02
N ILE A 595 3.40 -4.10 -13.50
CA ILE A 595 2.26 -4.71 -12.82
C ILE A 595 1.83 -5.94 -13.60
N TYR A 596 1.83 -7.08 -12.92
CA TYR A 596 1.50 -8.37 -13.51
C TYR A 596 0.31 -9.00 -12.82
N PHE A 597 -0.64 -9.48 -13.63
CA PHE A 597 -1.71 -10.35 -13.18
C PHE A 597 -1.24 -11.79 -13.18
N TYR A 598 -1.31 -12.46 -12.04
CA TYR A 598 -1.09 -13.89 -11.89
C TYR A 598 -2.42 -14.65 -11.97
N VAL A 599 -2.47 -15.69 -12.82
CA VAL A 599 -3.64 -16.56 -13.01
C VAL A 599 -3.22 -18.03 -12.97
N PRO A 600 -3.55 -18.79 -11.91
CA PRO A 600 -3.36 -20.23 -11.89
C PRO A 600 -4.48 -20.96 -12.63
N THR A 601 -4.17 -22.06 -13.30
CA THR A 601 -5.14 -22.95 -13.95
C THR A 601 -5.05 -24.35 -13.38
N TYR A 602 -6.18 -24.83 -12.88
CA TYR A 602 -6.33 -26.16 -12.28
C TYR A 602 -7.02 -27.12 -13.24
N SER A 603 -6.70 -28.41 -13.13
CA SER A 603 -7.58 -29.48 -13.60
C SER A 603 -8.57 -29.84 -12.52
N THR A 604 -9.86 -29.91 -12.87
CA THR A 604 -10.92 -30.37 -11.98
C THR A 604 -11.30 -31.84 -12.19
N THR A 605 -10.56 -32.59 -13.02
CA THR A 605 -10.81 -34.02 -13.21
C THR A 605 -9.96 -34.87 -12.27
N GLY A 606 -10.55 -35.97 -11.78
CA GLY A 606 -9.95 -36.83 -10.75
C GLY A 606 -10.52 -36.57 -9.36
N THR A 607 -9.91 -37.19 -8.35
CA THR A 607 -10.38 -37.09 -6.96
C THR A 607 -10.05 -35.75 -6.32
N LEU A 608 -8.93 -35.12 -6.72
CA LEU A 608 -8.47 -33.83 -6.20
C LEU A 608 -8.06 -32.92 -7.35
N GLN A 609 -8.31 -31.62 -7.19
CA GLN A 609 -7.82 -30.61 -8.12
C GLN A 609 -6.29 -30.59 -8.14
N GLN A 610 -5.71 -30.26 -9.29
CA GLN A 610 -4.26 -30.14 -9.47
C GLN A 610 -3.94 -28.86 -10.23
N LEU A 611 -2.96 -28.08 -9.75
CA LEU A 611 -2.36 -27.01 -10.54
C LEU A 611 -1.67 -27.63 -11.75
N LYS A 612 -1.95 -27.09 -12.94
CA LYS A 612 -1.43 -27.61 -14.22
C LYS A 612 -0.75 -26.54 -15.06
N LEU A 613 -1.12 -25.28 -14.86
CA LEU A 613 -0.53 -24.16 -15.57
C LEU A 613 -0.61 -22.92 -14.68
N ALA A 614 0.36 -22.03 -14.84
CA ALA A 614 0.37 -20.70 -14.26
C ALA A 614 0.63 -19.69 -15.39
N GLY A 615 0.00 -18.53 -15.31
CA GLY A 615 0.17 -17.45 -16.28
C GLY A 615 0.37 -16.11 -15.61
N PHE A 616 1.26 -15.31 -16.18
CA PHE A 616 1.41 -13.89 -15.92
C PHE A 616 0.96 -13.09 -17.13
N VAL A 617 0.27 -11.98 -16.88
CA VAL A 617 -0.10 -11.01 -17.90
C VAL A 617 0.26 -9.62 -17.45
N GLU A 618 1.06 -8.93 -18.24
CA GLU A 618 1.47 -7.55 -17.99
C GLU A 618 0.28 -6.59 -18.24
N ALA A 619 0.02 -5.67 -17.31
CA ALA A 619 -1.20 -4.86 -17.31
C ALA A 619 -1.30 -3.77 -18.41
N PHE A 620 -0.18 -3.33 -18.96
CA PHE A 620 -0.04 -2.27 -19.97
C PHE A 620 0.12 -2.84 -21.40
N THR A 621 1.14 -3.69 -21.61
CA THR A 621 1.54 -4.28 -22.89
C THR A 621 0.75 -5.53 -23.23
N ARG A 622 0.14 -6.19 -22.24
CA ARG A 622 -0.57 -7.48 -22.37
C ARG A 622 0.36 -8.64 -22.76
N GLU A 623 1.65 -8.49 -22.54
CA GLU A 623 2.60 -9.59 -22.70
C GLU A 623 2.25 -10.72 -21.73
N VAL A 624 2.26 -11.95 -22.25
CA VAL A 624 1.89 -13.15 -21.51
C VAL A 624 3.12 -14.05 -21.37
N GLY A 625 3.34 -14.56 -20.17
CA GLY A 625 4.28 -15.64 -19.90
C GLY A 625 3.55 -16.72 -19.13
N TYR A 626 3.63 -17.96 -19.60
CA TYR A 626 2.95 -19.08 -18.95
C TYR A 626 3.84 -20.32 -18.92
N GLY A 627 3.59 -21.19 -17.95
CA GLY A 627 4.40 -22.38 -17.68
C GLY A 627 3.68 -23.34 -16.73
N PHE A 628 4.25 -24.52 -16.50
CA PHE A 628 3.68 -25.54 -15.62
C PHE A 628 3.66 -25.11 -14.15
N ASP A 629 4.55 -24.19 -13.77
CA ASP A 629 4.60 -23.54 -12.48
C ASP A 629 4.88 -22.04 -12.62
N VAL A 630 4.85 -21.33 -11.49
CA VAL A 630 5.08 -19.89 -11.41
C VAL A 630 6.49 -19.47 -11.85
N TYR A 631 7.51 -20.30 -11.66
CA TYR A 631 8.88 -19.96 -12.04
C TYR A 631 9.03 -20.04 -13.56
N GLU A 632 8.55 -21.11 -14.18
CA GLU A 632 8.58 -21.25 -15.65
C GLU A 632 7.72 -20.17 -16.32
N ALA A 633 6.56 -19.85 -15.75
CA ALA A 633 5.71 -18.76 -16.24
C ALA A 633 6.45 -17.41 -16.21
N TYR A 634 7.18 -17.14 -15.12
CA TYR A 634 7.98 -15.93 -14.96
C TYR A 634 9.19 -15.88 -15.91
N GLU A 635 9.93 -16.98 -16.04
CA GLU A 635 11.06 -17.08 -16.97
C GLU A 635 10.62 -16.84 -18.43
N ASN A 636 9.45 -17.36 -18.81
CA ASN A 636 8.88 -17.21 -20.15
C ASN A 636 8.40 -15.78 -20.46
N LEU A 637 8.29 -14.89 -19.47
CA LEU A 637 8.08 -13.45 -19.73
C LEU A 637 9.33 -12.78 -20.33
N GLY A 638 10.52 -13.38 -20.18
CA GLY A 638 11.77 -12.78 -20.64
C GLY A 638 12.18 -11.51 -19.88
N ILE A 639 11.60 -11.28 -18.70
CA ILE A 639 11.90 -10.13 -17.83
C ILE A 639 13.18 -10.38 -17.05
N SER A 640 14.30 -10.06 -17.68
CA SER A 640 15.62 -10.13 -17.05
C SER A 640 16.24 -8.73 -16.97
N PRO A 641 16.77 -8.32 -15.79
CA PRO A 641 17.56 -7.11 -15.69
C PRO A 641 18.81 -7.23 -16.59
N PRO A 642 19.49 -6.11 -16.90
CA PRO A 642 20.66 -6.17 -17.75
C PRO A 642 21.74 -7.08 -17.15
N GLY A 643 22.39 -7.88 -17.98
CA GLY A 643 23.44 -8.81 -17.54
C GLY A 643 24.72 -8.09 -17.09
N SER A 644 25.52 -8.75 -16.25
CA SER A 644 26.81 -8.20 -15.81
C SER A 644 27.71 -7.87 -16.99
N PHE A 645 28.45 -6.77 -16.89
CA PHE A 645 29.36 -6.31 -17.93
C PHE A 645 30.57 -5.61 -17.30
N THR A 646 31.67 -5.56 -18.04
CA THR A 646 32.95 -5.02 -17.57
C THR A 646 33.30 -3.76 -18.34
N LEU A 647 33.66 -2.71 -17.61
CA LEU A 647 34.18 -1.44 -18.08
C LEU A 647 35.72 -1.48 -18.12
N THR A 648 36.27 -0.98 -19.22
CA THR A 648 37.69 -0.79 -19.49
C THR A 648 37.93 0.60 -20.12
N ALA A 649 39.18 1.04 -20.14
CA ALA A 649 39.59 2.26 -20.82
C ALA A 649 40.84 1.97 -21.68
N ASP A 650 41.00 2.68 -22.79
CA ASP A 650 42.20 2.66 -23.64
C ASP A 650 43.15 3.80 -23.28
N THR A 651 43.68 3.77 -22.06
CA THR A 651 44.68 4.73 -21.57
C THR A 651 46.09 4.39 -22.07
N ASP A 652 46.98 5.38 -22.12
CA ASP A 652 48.39 5.23 -22.57
C ASP A 652 49.15 4.16 -21.77
N GLU A 653 48.97 4.19 -20.44
CA GLU A 653 49.43 3.18 -19.50
C GLU A 653 48.27 2.71 -18.62
N PRO A 654 48.38 1.54 -17.96
CA PRO A 654 47.32 1.06 -17.06
C PRO A 654 46.97 2.13 -16.01
N ASP A 655 45.74 2.63 -16.05
CA ASP A 655 45.20 3.67 -15.16
C ASP A 655 45.82 5.08 -15.32
N PHE A 656 46.71 5.32 -16.30
CA PHE A 656 47.35 6.61 -16.56
C PHE A 656 47.17 7.08 -18.01
N ASP A 657 46.77 8.35 -18.15
CA ASP A 657 46.53 9.02 -19.43
C ASP A 657 47.35 10.31 -19.51
N PHE A 658 48.19 10.45 -20.55
CA PHE A 658 49.18 11.53 -20.63
C PHE A 658 48.79 12.65 -21.62
N ASP A 659 47.75 12.45 -22.42
CA ASP A 659 47.28 13.44 -23.40
C ASP A 659 45.89 14.03 -23.09
N GLY A 660 45.21 13.50 -22.07
CA GLY A 660 43.87 13.93 -21.66
C GLY A 660 42.74 13.31 -22.48
N ASN A 661 43.02 12.37 -23.40
CA ASN A 661 42.03 11.78 -24.31
C ASN A 661 42.03 10.25 -24.24
N PHE A 662 41.01 9.71 -23.59
CA PHE A 662 40.79 8.26 -23.53
C PHE A 662 39.33 7.91 -23.84
N THR A 663 39.10 6.67 -24.25
CA THR A 663 37.82 6.06 -24.58
C THR A 663 37.46 4.98 -23.56
N LEU A 664 36.33 5.20 -22.89
CA LEU A 664 35.70 4.17 -22.08
C LEU A 664 35.06 3.15 -23.01
N THR A 665 35.38 1.88 -22.83
CA THR A 665 34.82 0.74 -23.57
C THR A 665 34.27 -0.27 -22.59
N TRP A 666 33.18 -0.95 -22.95
CA TRP A 666 32.65 -2.00 -22.08
C TRP A 666 32.10 -3.19 -22.87
N THR A 667 32.07 -4.35 -22.24
CA THR A 667 31.46 -5.54 -22.86
C THR A 667 29.95 -5.32 -23.02
N PRO A 668 29.30 -5.78 -24.11
CA PRO A 668 27.85 -5.70 -24.23
C PRO A 668 27.14 -6.40 -23.06
N SER A 669 26.26 -5.68 -22.36
CA SER A 669 25.34 -6.22 -21.36
C SER A 669 24.13 -6.87 -22.08
N GLN A 670 23.73 -8.07 -21.66
CA GLN A 670 22.52 -8.71 -22.18
C GLN A 670 21.27 -7.96 -21.71
N ASN A 671 20.19 -7.98 -22.51
CA ASN A 671 18.89 -7.37 -22.19
C ASN A 671 18.92 -5.86 -21.88
N VAL A 672 19.97 -5.14 -22.26
CA VAL A 672 20.10 -3.68 -22.04
C VAL A 672 19.36 -2.88 -23.12
N GLN A 673 18.77 -1.74 -22.73
CA GLN A 673 18.21 -0.76 -23.67
C GLN A 673 19.13 0.45 -23.84
N SER A 674 19.77 0.92 -22.76
CA SER A 674 20.71 2.03 -22.81
C SER A 674 21.73 2.00 -21.67
N TYR A 675 22.81 2.77 -21.82
CA TYR A 675 23.83 2.99 -20.80
C TYR A 675 23.91 4.44 -20.35
N SER A 676 24.34 4.65 -19.11
CA SER A 676 24.70 5.97 -18.56
C SER A 676 26.07 5.91 -17.87
N ILE A 677 26.88 6.94 -18.04
CA ILE A 677 28.25 7.04 -17.51
C ILE A 677 28.28 8.02 -16.35
N TYR A 678 28.96 7.64 -15.28
CA TYR A 678 29.09 8.44 -14.07
C TYR A 678 30.55 8.58 -13.66
N ARG A 679 30.89 9.70 -13.01
CA ARG A 679 32.23 9.97 -12.47
C ARG A 679 32.21 10.51 -11.04
N SER A 680 33.30 10.28 -10.31
CA SER A 680 33.53 10.81 -8.95
C SER A 680 35.03 10.91 -8.61
N ASN A 681 35.38 11.69 -7.60
CA ASN A 681 36.73 11.78 -7.03
C ASN A 681 37.07 10.58 -6.12
N THR A 682 36.10 9.73 -5.80
CA THR A 682 36.26 8.52 -4.99
C THR A 682 35.66 7.32 -5.71
N THR A 683 36.06 6.10 -5.32
CA THR A 683 35.49 4.86 -5.87
C THR A 683 33.96 4.86 -5.78
N ILE A 684 33.30 4.47 -6.87
CA ILE A 684 31.84 4.49 -6.97
C ILE A 684 31.30 3.09 -6.69
N ASN A 685 30.64 2.93 -5.55
CA ASN A 685 29.95 1.68 -5.19
C ASN A 685 28.43 1.77 -5.38
N GLU A 686 27.89 3.00 -5.42
CA GLU A 686 26.48 3.32 -5.62
C GLU A 686 26.36 4.70 -6.30
N ILE A 687 25.21 4.98 -6.93
CA ILE A 687 24.93 6.29 -7.52
C ILE A 687 24.12 7.11 -6.51
N ASN A 688 24.73 8.17 -5.97
CA ASN A 688 24.12 9.11 -5.02
C ASN A 688 24.43 10.56 -5.44
N GLU A 689 24.06 11.54 -4.60
CA GLU A 689 24.23 12.98 -4.90
C GLU A 689 25.70 13.41 -5.11
N ASN A 690 26.67 12.61 -4.67
CA ASN A 690 28.11 12.92 -4.82
C ASN A 690 28.70 12.41 -6.14
N VAL A 691 27.89 11.73 -6.97
CA VAL A 691 28.32 11.16 -8.26
C VAL A 691 27.79 12.03 -9.39
N THR A 692 28.67 12.40 -10.33
CA THR A 692 28.31 13.29 -11.45
C THR A 692 27.96 12.47 -12.69
N LEU A 693 26.79 12.73 -13.29
CA LEU A 693 26.42 12.16 -14.59
C LEU A 693 27.27 12.79 -15.71
N VAL A 694 27.91 11.94 -16.51
CA VAL A 694 28.72 12.35 -17.67
C VAL A 694 27.88 12.30 -18.95
N ALA A 695 27.18 11.19 -19.17
CA ALA A 695 26.36 10.97 -20.35
C ALA A 695 25.26 9.93 -20.08
N SER A 696 24.14 10.01 -20.79
CA SER A 696 22.99 9.10 -20.66
C SER A 696 22.42 8.72 -22.02
N ASN A 697 21.56 7.69 -22.07
CA ASN A 697 20.92 7.18 -23.30
C ASN A 697 21.91 6.70 -24.37
N ILE A 698 23.05 6.15 -23.95
CA ILE A 698 24.06 5.61 -24.86
C ILE A 698 23.61 4.22 -25.34
N THR A 699 23.61 4.00 -26.64
CA THR A 699 23.25 2.69 -27.26
C THR A 699 24.45 1.94 -27.81
N THR A 700 25.63 2.56 -27.80
CA THR A 700 26.92 1.95 -28.13
C THR A 700 27.61 1.40 -26.89
N THR A 701 28.72 0.69 -27.07
CA THR A 701 29.54 0.13 -25.98
C THR A 701 30.88 0.85 -25.82
N SER A 702 30.94 2.10 -26.27
CA SER A 702 32.11 2.97 -26.14
C SER A 702 31.71 4.43 -26.05
N TYR A 703 32.54 5.23 -25.36
CA TYR A 703 32.37 6.67 -25.19
C TYR A 703 33.72 7.36 -24.95
N SER A 704 34.03 8.39 -25.74
CA SER A 704 35.29 9.14 -25.62
C SER A 704 35.18 10.27 -24.58
N ILE A 705 36.22 10.41 -23.78
CA ILE A 705 36.39 11.43 -22.73
C ILE A 705 37.56 12.33 -23.11
N THR A 706 37.38 13.64 -22.92
CA THR A 706 38.45 14.64 -23.02
C THR A 706 38.53 15.38 -21.69
N SER A 707 39.69 15.30 -21.03
CA SER A 707 40.01 16.01 -19.79
C SER A 707 41.10 17.05 -20.03
N GLU A 708 40.85 18.29 -19.61
CA GLU A 708 41.81 19.40 -19.72
C GLU A 708 42.59 19.63 -18.40
N ILE A 709 42.34 18.81 -17.39
CA ILE A 709 42.90 18.95 -16.04
C ILE A 709 43.53 17.64 -15.57
N ASN A 710 44.68 17.76 -14.90
CA ASN A 710 45.32 16.63 -14.23
C ASN A 710 44.54 16.25 -12.97
N GLY A 711 44.46 14.95 -12.70
CA GLY A 711 43.78 14.43 -11.52
C GLY A 711 43.32 12.99 -11.68
N THR A 712 42.96 12.40 -10.54
CA THR A 712 42.44 11.03 -10.47
C THR A 712 40.93 11.05 -10.36
N LEU A 713 40.25 10.35 -11.27
CA LEU A 713 38.79 10.18 -11.26
C LEU A 713 38.42 8.71 -11.38
N HIS A 714 37.30 8.35 -10.77
CA HIS A 714 36.69 7.03 -10.89
C HIS A 714 35.50 7.11 -11.85
N TYR A 715 35.42 6.14 -12.76
CA TYR A 715 34.34 6.00 -13.73
C TYR A 715 33.57 4.70 -13.48
N ILE A 716 32.26 4.74 -13.74
CA ILE A 716 31.38 3.58 -13.73
C ILE A 716 30.30 3.74 -14.79
N VAL A 717 29.84 2.63 -15.36
CA VAL A 717 28.74 2.61 -16.32
C VAL A 717 27.55 1.90 -15.68
N ARG A 718 26.35 2.44 -15.90
CA ARG A 718 25.08 1.82 -15.55
C ARG A 718 24.38 1.36 -16.82
N ALA A 719 24.13 0.05 -16.95
CA ALA A 719 23.25 -0.51 -17.97
C ALA A 719 21.80 -0.48 -17.46
N ILE A 720 20.85 -0.08 -18.30
CA ILE A 720 19.45 0.13 -17.93
C ILE A 720 18.54 -0.51 -18.98
N ASN A 721 17.50 -1.21 -18.53
CA ASN A 721 16.33 -1.57 -19.32
C ASN A 721 15.05 -1.27 -18.53
N ASN A 722 13.88 -1.59 -19.09
CA ASN A 722 12.60 -1.41 -18.42
C ASN A 722 12.47 -2.21 -17.11
N TYR A 723 13.26 -3.27 -16.94
CA TYR A 723 13.15 -4.26 -15.85
C TYR A 723 14.24 -4.10 -14.77
N GLY A 724 15.14 -3.11 -14.89
CA GLY A 724 16.17 -2.86 -13.90
C GLY A 724 17.45 -2.24 -14.44
N SER A 725 18.47 -2.19 -13.59
CA SER A 725 19.79 -1.68 -13.96
C SER A 725 20.90 -2.40 -13.21
N ILE A 726 22.05 -2.55 -13.86
CA ILE A 726 23.26 -3.10 -13.24
C ILE A 726 24.42 -2.14 -13.46
N LEU A 727 25.32 -2.06 -12.47
CA LEU A 727 26.55 -1.30 -12.56
C LEU A 727 27.69 -2.18 -13.08
N SER A 728 28.60 -1.59 -13.84
CA SER A 728 29.89 -2.21 -14.16
C SER A 728 30.81 -2.22 -12.94
N ASN A 729 32.02 -2.78 -13.08
CA ASN A 729 33.13 -2.43 -12.20
C ASN A 729 33.41 -0.91 -12.26
N SER A 730 33.91 -0.36 -11.15
CA SER A 730 34.48 0.99 -11.12
C SER A 730 35.95 0.91 -11.53
N ILE A 731 36.38 1.76 -12.47
CA ILE A 731 37.79 1.91 -12.86
C ILE A 731 38.32 3.27 -12.41
N GLN A 732 39.62 3.34 -12.15
CA GLN A 732 40.32 4.57 -11.77
C GLN A 732 41.17 5.01 -12.96
N ILE A 733 41.13 6.30 -13.30
CA ILE A 733 41.97 6.87 -14.35
C ILE A 733 42.61 8.14 -13.79
N THR A 734 43.93 8.23 -13.90
CA THR A 734 44.73 9.39 -13.53
C THR A 734 45.22 10.08 -14.79
N VAL A 735 44.78 11.32 -14.98
CA VAL A 735 45.25 12.15 -16.09
C VAL A 735 46.48 12.93 -15.61
N GLU A 736 47.63 12.71 -16.25
CA GLU A 736 48.92 13.36 -15.94
C GLU A 736 49.53 13.98 -17.19
N ILE A 737 48.95 15.06 -17.69
CA ILE A 737 49.47 15.77 -18.86
C ILE A 737 50.81 16.43 -18.48
N PRO A 738 51.95 16.03 -19.07
CA PRO A 738 53.26 16.60 -18.74
C PRO A 738 53.38 18.04 -19.24
N PRO A 739 54.19 18.89 -18.57
CA PRO A 739 54.38 20.27 -18.99
C PRO A 739 55.14 20.35 -20.33
N PRO A 740 54.79 21.29 -21.23
CA PRO A 740 55.38 21.43 -22.56
C PRO A 740 56.77 22.12 -22.54
N ILE A 741 57.73 21.52 -21.82
CA ILE A 741 59.13 21.97 -21.77
C ILE A 741 60.03 20.95 -22.47
N SER A 742 60.77 21.39 -23.48
CA SER A 742 61.85 20.61 -24.09
C SER A 742 63.21 21.07 -23.56
N TYR A 743 64.17 20.15 -23.51
CA TYR A 743 65.53 20.44 -23.05
C TYR A 743 66.58 19.64 -23.85
N GLN A 744 67.77 20.22 -23.97
CA GLN A 744 68.98 19.57 -24.48
C GLN A 744 70.19 20.06 -23.67
N ILE A 745 71.04 19.13 -23.24
CA ILE A 745 72.20 19.39 -22.38
C ILE A 745 73.43 18.75 -23.01
N ASP A 746 74.52 19.51 -23.11
CA ASP A 746 75.80 19.06 -23.65
C ASP A 746 76.93 19.56 -22.72
N ILE A 747 77.78 18.65 -22.20
CA ILE A 747 78.92 18.98 -21.33
C ILE A 747 80.17 18.28 -21.86
N GLU A 748 81.29 19.00 -22.00
CA GLU A 748 82.57 18.41 -22.36
C GLU A 748 83.11 17.47 -21.27
N ASP A 749 83.70 16.36 -21.69
CA ASP A 749 84.12 15.25 -20.83
C ASP A 749 85.61 15.30 -20.44
N SER A 750 86.35 16.36 -20.82
CA SER A 750 87.76 16.52 -20.46
C SER A 750 88.24 17.98 -20.35
N ILE A 751 89.34 18.18 -19.59
CA ILE A 751 90.02 19.48 -19.38
C ILE A 751 91.54 19.26 -19.46
N ASN A 752 92.30 20.10 -20.19
CA ASN A 752 93.78 20.08 -20.22
C ASN A 752 94.43 21.33 -19.59
N LEU A 753 94.90 21.24 -18.35
CA LEU A 753 95.47 22.38 -17.62
C LEU A 753 96.87 22.80 -18.15
N PRO A 754 97.30 24.06 -17.93
CA PRO A 754 96.59 25.16 -17.25
C PRO A 754 95.71 26.03 -18.17
N ASP A 755 95.69 25.77 -19.48
CA ASP A 755 95.12 26.70 -20.47
C ASP A 755 93.70 26.33 -20.99
N ASP A 756 93.10 25.24 -20.48
CA ASP A 756 91.83 24.69 -20.98
C ASP A 756 90.73 24.64 -19.89
N LEU A 757 89.46 24.72 -20.32
CA LEU A 757 88.26 24.69 -19.48
C LEU A 757 87.17 23.86 -20.16
N ALA A 758 86.45 23.01 -19.42
CA ALA A 758 85.35 22.23 -20.00
C ALA A 758 84.14 23.12 -20.25
N SER A 759 83.68 23.19 -21.49
CA SER A 759 82.47 23.93 -21.86
C SER A 759 81.20 23.12 -21.57
N PHE A 760 80.12 23.81 -21.19
CA PHE A 760 78.78 23.23 -21.17
C PHE A 760 77.76 24.15 -21.84
N ARG A 761 76.76 23.53 -22.44
CA ARG A 761 75.63 24.19 -23.09
C ARG A 761 74.32 23.53 -22.70
N ILE A 762 73.35 24.34 -22.29
CA ILE A 762 72.00 23.90 -21.93
C ILE A 762 71.01 24.71 -22.73
N LEU A 763 70.11 24.05 -23.46
CA LEU A 763 69.02 24.64 -24.20
C LEU A 763 67.70 24.21 -23.57
N LEU A 764 66.85 25.18 -23.25
CA LEU A 764 65.51 24.98 -22.70
C LEU A 764 64.52 25.72 -23.59
N GLU A 765 63.40 25.10 -23.91
CA GLU A 765 62.33 25.74 -24.68
C GLU A 765 60.97 25.37 -24.13
N ASN A 766 60.14 26.38 -23.84
CA ASN A 766 58.73 26.18 -23.61
C ASN A 766 58.01 26.20 -24.95
N TYR A 767 57.65 25.02 -25.47
CA TYR A 767 57.01 24.87 -26.77
C TYR A 767 55.48 25.02 -26.74
N ASN A 768 54.91 25.49 -25.61
CA ASN A 768 53.49 25.76 -25.49
C ASN A 768 53.03 26.76 -26.56
N THR A 769 52.07 26.37 -27.39
CA THR A 769 51.52 27.19 -28.46
C THR A 769 50.48 28.21 -27.97
N ASN A 770 50.03 28.10 -26.71
CA ASN A 770 49.19 29.08 -26.05
C ASN A 770 50.03 30.16 -25.33
N PHE A 771 50.30 31.26 -26.02
CA PHE A 771 51.08 32.40 -25.52
C PHE A 771 50.49 33.12 -24.29
N SER A 772 49.26 32.79 -23.89
CA SER A 772 48.60 33.37 -22.70
C SER A 772 48.67 32.46 -21.47
N ALA A 773 49.18 31.23 -21.61
CA ALA A 773 49.33 30.30 -20.49
C ALA A 773 50.37 30.79 -19.48
N PRO A 774 50.21 30.47 -18.17
CA PRO A 774 51.23 30.78 -17.18
C PRO A 774 52.56 30.11 -17.56
N GLY A 775 53.67 30.82 -17.34
CA GLY A 775 55.00 30.24 -17.52
C GLY A 775 55.30 29.18 -16.47
N TYR A 776 56.24 28.30 -16.78
CA TYR A 776 56.75 27.28 -15.86
C TYR A 776 58.01 27.76 -15.17
N ASN A 777 58.12 27.57 -13.85
CA ASN A 777 59.37 27.84 -13.15
C ASN A 777 60.37 26.70 -13.41
N VAL A 778 61.39 26.99 -14.22
CA VAL A 778 62.41 26.03 -14.61
C VAL A 778 63.72 26.34 -13.91
N LYS A 779 64.19 25.36 -13.13
CA LYS A 779 65.45 25.40 -12.38
C LYS A 779 66.38 24.30 -12.87
N VAL A 780 67.63 24.66 -13.17
CA VAL A 780 68.69 23.69 -13.49
C VAL A 780 69.78 23.76 -12.46
N ASN A 781 70.02 22.64 -11.79
CA ASN A 781 71.09 22.49 -10.82
C ASN A 781 72.20 21.64 -11.43
N LEU A 782 73.44 22.14 -11.37
CA LEU A 782 74.65 21.37 -11.69
C LEU A 782 75.46 21.20 -10.41
N THR A 783 75.62 19.97 -9.98
CA THR A 783 76.41 19.61 -8.82
C THR A 783 77.75 19.06 -9.26
N LEU A 784 78.84 19.61 -8.74
CA LEU A 784 80.21 19.17 -9.01
C LEU A 784 80.82 18.54 -7.76
N TYR A 785 81.44 17.38 -7.92
CA TYR A 785 82.01 16.59 -6.82
C TYR A 785 83.52 16.42 -6.97
N ARG A 786 84.29 16.68 -5.91
CA ARG A 786 85.76 16.48 -5.88
C ARG A 786 86.21 15.33 -4.98
N ALA A 787 87.23 14.57 -5.41
CA ALA A 787 88.02 13.68 -4.56
C ALA A 787 89.49 14.16 -4.55
N GLY A 788 89.88 14.95 -3.55
CA GLY A 788 91.25 15.44 -3.40
C GLY A 788 91.36 16.94 -3.14
N GLU A 789 92.60 17.45 -3.04
CA GLU A 789 92.90 18.87 -2.76
C GLU A 789 93.03 19.67 -4.07
N GLY A 790 91.90 20.11 -4.62
CA GLY A 790 91.81 21.06 -5.73
C GLY A 790 90.48 21.82 -5.68
N ASP A 791 90.48 23.10 -6.04
CA ASP A 791 89.27 23.92 -6.09
C ASP A 791 88.73 24.02 -7.52
N TYR A 792 87.40 24.09 -7.63
CA TYR A 792 86.68 24.26 -8.88
C TYR A 792 85.79 25.50 -8.83
N ALA A 793 85.60 26.10 -9.99
CA ALA A 793 84.70 27.23 -10.16
C ALA A 793 83.93 27.10 -11.47
N ILE A 794 82.66 27.48 -11.44
CA ILE A 794 81.88 27.68 -12.66
C ILE A 794 82.07 29.11 -13.13
N ILE A 795 82.49 29.27 -14.38
CA ILE A 795 82.64 30.55 -15.05
C ILE A 795 81.45 30.71 -16.00
N MET A 796 80.60 31.68 -15.69
CA MET A 796 79.44 32.05 -16.50
C MET A 796 79.39 33.56 -16.71
N PRO A 797 78.65 34.04 -17.72
CA PRO A 797 78.41 35.47 -17.90
C PRO A 797 77.80 36.10 -16.63
N PRO A 798 78.07 37.37 -16.32
CA PRO A 798 77.61 38.01 -15.08
C PRO A 798 76.09 37.99 -14.85
N SER A 799 75.30 37.82 -15.91
CA SER A 799 73.84 37.68 -15.85
C SER A 799 73.36 36.31 -15.36
N TYR A 800 74.25 35.34 -15.20
CA TYR A 800 73.95 33.96 -14.82
C TYR A 800 74.81 33.45 -13.64
N TYR A 801 75.36 34.33 -12.79
CA TYR A 801 76.09 33.87 -11.59
C TYR A 801 75.18 32.94 -10.74
N PRO A 802 75.69 31.79 -10.28
CA PRO A 802 74.88 30.85 -9.53
C PRO A 802 74.32 31.52 -8.27
N LEU A 803 73.00 31.47 -8.13
CA LEU A 803 72.25 32.27 -7.17
C LEU A 803 72.41 31.77 -5.72
N GLU A 804 72.72 30.49 -5.52
CA GLU A 804 72.95 29.86 -4.22
C GLU A 804 73.92 28.67 -4.38
N ASN A 805 74.86 28.51 -3.44
CA ASN A 805 75.78 27.37 -3.38
C ASN A 805 75.58 26.63 -2.05
N THR A 806 75.17 25.37 -2.11
CA THR A 806 75.13 24.49 -0.94
C THR A 806 76.21 23.42 -1.07
N THR A 807 77.12 23.36 -0.10
CA THR A 807 78.18 22.35 -0.03
C THR A 807 77.76 21.21 0.89
N TYR A 808 77.92 19.96 0.44
CA TYR A 808 77.68 18.79 1.27
C TYR A 808 78.73 17.71 1.02
N ILE A 809 78.89 16.79 1.96
CA ILE A 809 79.83 15.67 1.87
C ILE A 809 79.02 14.42 1.52
N GLU A 810 79.34 13.81 0.38
CA GLU A 810 78.74 12.54 -0.04
C GLU A 810 79.87 11.50 -0.19
N ASN A 811 79.93 10.56 0.76
CA ASN A 811 81.03 9.60 0.92
C ASN A 811 82.41 10.29 1.10
N ASN A 812 83.35 10.03 0.20
CA ASN A 812 84.70 10.63 0.17
C ASN A 812 84.79 11.85 -0.78
N PHE A 813 83.66 12.34 -1.30
CA PHE A 813 83.63 13.49 -2.20
C PHE A 813 82.99 14.71 -1.53
N ASN A 814 83.59 15.88 -1.71
CA ASN A 814 82.92 17.15 -1.40
C ASN A 814 82.16 17.61 -2.64
N GLY A 815 80.84 17.72 -2.53
CA GLY A 815 79.94 18.20 -3.57
C GLY A 815 79.54 19.67 -3.34
N THR A 816 79.43 20.44 -4.42
CA THR A 816 78.82 21.77 -4.39
C THR A 816 77.79 21.83 -5.50
N THR A 817 76.54 22.12 -5.14
CA THR A 817 75.45 22.33 -6.11
C THR A 817 75.41 23.80 -6.51
N PHE A 818 75.44 24.04 -7.83
CA PHE A 818 75.28 25.34 -8.43
C PHE A 818 73.93 25.39 -9.16
N THR A 819 73.04 26.28 -8.74
CA THR A 819 71.84 26.58 -9.54
C THR A 819 72.25 27.46 -10.72
N LEU A 820 72.32 26.86 -11.91
CA LEU A 820 72.75 27.52 -13.15
C LEU A 820 71.68 28.48 -13.68
N ILE A 821 70.41 28.11 -13.51
CA ILE A 821 69.27 28.96 -13.83
C ILE A 821 68.11 28.65 -12.88
N ASN A 822 67.33 29.67 -12.56
CA ASN A 822 66.06 29.58 -11.86
C ASN A 822 65.18 30.68 -12.43
N VAL A 823 64.42 30.36 -13.47
CA VAL A 823 63.65 31.36 -14.23
C VAL A 823 62.26 30.84 -14.56
N ASN A 824 61.33 31.77 -14.66
CA ASN A 824 60.02 31.47 -15.22
C ASN A 824 60.08 31.52 -16.76
N LEU A 825 59.88 30.38 -17.44
CA LEU A 825 59.83 30.27 -18.90
C LEU A 825 58.39 30.43 -19.39
N THR A 826 58.11 31.54 -20.05
CA THR A 826 56.78 31.80 -20.65
C THR A 826 56.59 31.03 -21.96
N SER A 827 55.34 30.83 -22.39
CA SER A 827 55.01 30.09 -23.62
C SER A 827 55.73 30.66 -24.86
N GLY A 828 56.41 29.79 -25.61
CA GLY A 828 57.21 30.14 -26.79
C GLY A 828 58.59 30.72 -26.47
N GLU A 829 59.00 30.74 -25.21
CA GLU A 829 60.28 31.28 -24.77
C GLU A 829 61.37 30.21 -24.71
N GLY A 830 62.51 30.50 -25.33
CA GLY A 830 63.72 29.68 -25.27
C GLY A 830 64.83 30.34 -24.44
N ARG A 831 65.67 29.53 -23.80
CA ARG A 831 66.88 29.94 -23.11
C ARG A 831 68.05 29.05 -23.48
N ILE A 832 69.20 29.68 -23.69
CA ILE A 832 70.47 29.00 -23.91
C ILE A 832 71.44 29.49 -22.86
N ILE A 833 72.00 28.57 -22.10
CA ILE A 833 72.96 28.82 -21.04
C ILE A 833 74.27 28.18 -21.47
N ASN A 834 75.33 28.98 -21.51
CA ASN A 834 76.67 28.48 -21.79
C ASN A 834 77.59 28.90 -20.65
N GLY A 835 78.49 28.00 -20.26
CA GLY A 835 79.48 28.28 -19.24
C GLY A 835 80.69 27.37 -19.39
N PHE A 836 81.66 27.61 -18.54
CA PHE A 836 82.87 26.81 -18.45
C PHE A 836 83.07 26.32 -17.03
N ILE A 837 83.57 25.11 -16.87
CA ILE A 837 84.00 24.56 -15.60
C ILE A 837 85.51 24.71 -15.53
N ASN A 838 85.99 25.40 -14.51
CA ASN A 838 87.41 25.61 -14.24
C ASN A 838 87.86 24.76 -13.04
N TRP A 839 89.10 24.28 -13.09
CA TRP A 839 89.73 23.45 -12.08
C TRP A 839 91.15 23.93 -11.74
N THR A 840 91.54 23.88 -10.47
CA THR A 840 92.90 24.22 -10.01
C THR A 840 93.69 22.98 -9.60
N LEU A 841 94.97 22.91 -10.03
CA LEU A 841 95.83 21.74 -9.90
C LEU A 841 96.21 21.43 -8.44
N GLY A 842 95.95 20.20 -8.02
CA GLY A 842 96.31 19.60 -6.74
C GLY A 842 97.14 18.34 -6.88
N TYR A 843 97.85 17.88 -5.85
CA TYR A 843 98.66 16.65 -5.91
C TYR A 843 97.77 15.38 -5.82
N GLY A 844 97.50 14.72 -6.95
CA GLY A 844 96.80 13.42 -7.05
C GLY A 844 96.09 13.21 -8.41
N GLU A 845 95.66 11.99 -8.76
CA GLU A 845 94.90 11.70 -10.01
C GLU A 845 93.60 12.52 -10.09
N ILE A 846 93.30 13.12 -11.25
CA ILE A 846 92.32 14.22 -11.38
C ILE A 846 91.16 13.82 -12.31
N PHE A 847 90.09 13.23 -11.75
CA PHE A 847 88.77 13.17 -12.40
C PHE A 847 87.71 13.70 -11.44
N PHE A 848 86.71 14.42 -11.95
CA PHE A 848 85.59 14.90 -11.12
C PHE A 848 84.25 14.47 -11.72
N ARG A 849 83.27 14.22 -10.85
CA ARG A 849 81.91 13.80 -11.20
C ARG A 849 81.01 15.02 -11.23
N TYR A 850 80.05 15.04 -12.15
CA TYR A 850 78.94 15.99 -12.11
C TYR A 850 77.58 15.27 -12.07
N ARG A 851 76.59 15.95 -11.49
CA ARG A 851 75.16 15.59 -11.58
C ARG A 851 74.39 16.82 -12.02
N LEU A 852 73.56 16.72 -13.04
CA LEU A 852 72.67 17.78 -13.50
C LEU A 852 71.22 17.37 -13.26
N GLU A 853 70.44 18.27 -12.66
CA GLU A 853 69.01 18.08 -12.38
C GLU A 853 68.20 19.19 -13.05
N LEU A 854 67.20 18.80 -13.84
CA LEU A 854 66.16 19.69 -14.37
C LEU A 854 64.91 19.60 -13.48
N ILE A 855 64.50 20.73 -12.94
CA ILE A 855 63.35 20.87 -12.04
C ILE A 855 62.36 21.84 -12.69
N ILE A 856 61.10 21.45 -12.83
CA ILE A 856 60.02 22.30 -13.34
C ILE A 856 58.94 22.34 -12.26
N ASP A 857 58.59 23.54 -11.79
CA ASP A 857 57.60 23.77 -10.72
C ASP A 857 57.77 22.83 -9.52
N GLU A 858 59.01 22.74 -9.02
CA GLU A 858 59.44 21.94 -7.86
C GLU A 858 59.47 20.41 -8.07
N ILE A 859 59.09 19.91 -9.25
CA ILE A 859 59.19 18.48 -9.59
C ILE A 859 60.47 18.24 -10.41
N VAL A 860 61.25 17.21 -10.05
CA VAL A 860 62.46 16.81 -10.79
C VAL A 860 62.06 15.96 -12.01
N TYR A 861 62.31 16.46 -13.22
CA TYR A 861 61.92 15.77 -14.47
C TYR A 861 63.08 15.03 -15.14
N HIS A 862 64.32 15.45 -14.88
CA HIS A 862 65.50 14.81 -15.48
C HIS A 862 66.70 14.86 -14.54
N THR A 863 67.50 13.80 -14.55
CA THR A 863 68.78 13.73 -13.83
C THR A 863 69.81 13.03 -14.71
N GLU A 864 70.94 13.70 -14.96
CA GLU A 864 72.07 13.18 -15.72
C GLU A 864 73.34 13.20 -14.85
N GLU A 865 74.19 12.19 -14.97
CA GLU A 865 75.48 12.14 -14.26
C GLU A 865 76.61 11.74 -15.20
N GLY A 866 77.77 12.38 -15.04
CA GLY A 866 78.94 12.12 -15.86
C GLY A 866 80.26 12.35 -15.13
N LEU A 867 81.36 12.01 -15.81
CA LEU A 867 82.73 12.23 -15.35
C LEU A 867 83.45 13.13 -16.33
N ILE A 868 84.26 14.05 -15.80
CA ILE A 868 85.14 14.92 -16.58
C ILE A 868 86.58 14.57 -16.22
N ASN A 869 87.37 14.18 -17.21
CA ASN A 869 88.76 13.80 -17.06
C ASN A 869 89.66 15.04 -17.10
N VAL A 870 90.47 15.28 -16.07
CA VAL A 870 91.37 16.42 -16.02
C VAL A 870 92.81 15.95 -16.25
N PHE A 871 93.40 16.44 -17.32
CA PHE A 871 94.79 16.20 -17.69
C PHE A 871 95.62 17.42 -17.27
N ALA A 872 96.79 17.17 -16.66
CA ALA A 872 97.65 18.19 -16.06
C ALA A 872 98.95 18.41 -16.83
#